data_AF-A0A7R9KK70-F1
#
_entry.id   AF-A0A7R9KK70-F1
#
_cell.length_a   1.000
_cell.length_b   1.000
_cell.length_c   1.000
_cell.angle_alpha   90.00
_cell.angle_beta   90.00
_cell.angle_gamma   90.00
#
_symmetry.space_group_name_H-M   'P 1'
#
loop_
_entity.id
_entity.type
_entity.pdbx_description
1 polymer ?
#
loop_
_entity_poly.entity_id
_entity_poly.type
_entity_poly.pdbx_seq_one_letter_code
_entity_poly.pdbx_strand_id
1 'polypeptide(L)'
;MPQLKNSDNFVSLQAGKWYEMTYNRWKTILLPPGYDTKCRNYDITSARPGDQLRADCVSQCAHEALARNCDPDKKSHHDHDQAPASLYRSDILWRKDLAIKGGSMADVRVYAKYDPGSVKADEATVYRRECFQRHAVRLNGECELKCSQECQERYYNYNVKTSDKMDAHSPWTKQTRIRMAHNQLPDQITEHIPEVSFVMYIGTVGGLMGMWVANEQLNQTVGQNGQDLAELRAVNAEQHRRIEHLEALIEIHLIDYNEHGENNIDISMVIDLTTQYMSGQTLVNIKVEQIKYNKIPSVTVCYPRLLSMKRLAKTYADTYGQQYKSYLDKMRIIARGFIKEDHRLRDLFDLSIPYHYGIRLFHKNMTLNVIEITDTNPIESIVLPDGRQGFKCFTFFSQMEPKWREYQIELRVMHINIYQHESWFPPSLYDGSAHMYLSIHSPNIIPQQMNSNNFMRLKPGKWYEMTYNRWKTILLPPGYDTKCQEYDITSTQPGDYQLRADCVNQCLYNRLVNTCDNDKQSPLQTLHQHNATRLCLYRSDSLWRRDLVAPGAPLVNDRICGEFDPGIVKAALTNNIYERLVDRMVCYRRHSSRLNNECELKCPQECTNRYYNYNVKASDTIESDSPWTKQTHIRLAHNQMPHQITEHIPEISFVQFIGTFGGLLGMWVGLSAFAVLDFAFGYI
;
A
#
# COMPACT_ATOMS: atom_id res chain seq x y z
N MET A 1 3.97 1.54 -36.47
CA MET A 1 4.59 0.42 -35.73
C MET A 1 5.90 0.03 -36.40
N PRO A 2 7.05 0.02 -35.72
CA PRO A 2 8.28 -0.55 -36.28
C PRO A 2 8.26 -2.07 -36.11
N GLN A 3 8.54 -2.80 -37.19
CA GLN A 3 8.67 -4.26 -37.17
C GLN A 3 9.89 -4.69 -36.34
N LEU A 4 9.65 -5.37 -35.24
CA LEU A 4 10.67 -6.03 -34.42
C LEU A 4 11.14 -7.31 -35.14
N LYS A 5 12.31 -7.24 -35.76
CA LYS A 5 13.07 -8.42 -36.20
C LYS A 5 13.91 -8.95 -35.04
N ASN A 6 13.80 -10.26 -34.83
CA ASN A 6 14.75 -11.18 -34.19
C ASN A 6 14.91 -11.18 -32.64
N SER A 7 15.12 -12.43 -32.17
CA SER A 7 15.60 -13.05 -30.92
C SER A 7 16.31 -12.27 -29.79
N ASP A 8 16.28 -10.95 -29.73
CA ASP A 8 17.13 -10.15 -28.84
C ASP A 8 16.60 -9.99 -27.39
N ASN A 9 15.57 -10.74 -27.01
CA ASN A 9 15.00 -10.67 -25.66
C ASN A 9 15.74 -11.52 -24.60
N PHE A 10 16.88 -12.13 -24.95
CA PHE A 10 17.67 -12.95 -24.03
C PHE A 10 19.03 -12.32 -23.74
N VAL A 11 19.35 -12.18 -22.45
CA VAL A 11 20.68 -11.76 -21.99
C VAL A 11 21.48 -12.98 -21.60
N SER A 12 22.58 -13.24 -22.30
CA SER A 12 23.52 -14.30 -21.92
C SER A 12 24.28 -13.88 -20.64
N LEU A 13 24.16 -14.68 -19.58
CA LEU A 13 24.85 -14.45 -18.32
C LEU A 13 26.04 -15.40 -18.18
N GLN A 14 27.23 -14.84 -18.04
CA GLN A 14 28.44 -15.58 -17.67
C GLN A 14 28.42 -15.96 -16.19
N ALA A 15 28.83 -17.20 -15.89
CA ALA A 15 28.97 -17.72 -14.53
C ALA A 15 29.98 -16.91 -13.70
N GLY A 16 29.64 -16.59 -12.45
CA GLY A 16 30.53 -15.91 -11.52
C GLY A 16 30.64 -14.39 -11.71
N LYS A 17 29.72 -13.76 -12.44
CA LYS A 17 29.64 -12.30 -12.57
C LYS A 17 28.44 -11.71 -11.81
N TRP A 18 28.55 -10.42 -11.46
CA TRP A 18 27.46 -9.64 -10.87
C TRP A 18 26.77 -8.80 -11.95
N TYR A 19 25.45 -8.91 -12.04
CA TYR A 19 24.63 -8.18 -13.00
C TYR A 19 23.66 -7.26 -12.27
N GLU A 20 23.63 -5.99 -12.64
CA GLU A 20 22.59 -5.05 -12.23
C GLU A 20 21.67 -4.81 -13.43
N MET A 21 20.43 -5.27 -13.30
CA MET A 21 19.39 -5.13 -14.31
C MET A 21 18.42 -4.04 -13.87
N THR A 22 18.40 -2.93 -14.59
CA THR A 22 17.39 -1.89 -14.40
C THR A 22 16.29 -2.04 -15.43
N TYR A 23 15.02 -2.02 -15.02
CA TYR A 23 13.90 -2.13 -15.96
C TYR A 23 12.91 -0.97 -15.86
N ASN A 24 12.28 -0.67 -17.00
CA ASN A 24 11.10 0.18 -17.17
C ASN A 24 9.90 -0.72 -17.44
N ARG A 25 8.75 -0.42 -16.84
CA ARG A 25 7.48 -1.07 -17.21
C ARG A 25 6.63 -0.15 -18.09
N TRP A 26 6.14 -0.73 -19.17
CA TRP A 26 5.18 -0.13 -20.09
C TRP A 26 3.91 -0.96 -20.04
N LYS A 27 2.75 -0.30 -19.99
CA LYS A 27 1.45 -0.96 -19.98
C LYS A 27 0.64 -0.44 -21.15
N THR A 28 0.34 -1.33 -22.09
CA THR A 28 -0.60 -1.03 -23.18
C THR A 28 -1.95 -1.59 -22.81
N ILE A 29 -3.00 -0.77 -22.87
CA ILE A 29 -4.39 -1.22 -22.65
C ILE A 29 -5.11 -1.14 -23.99
N LEU A 30 -5.49 -2.30 -24.50
CA LEU A 30 -6.34 -2.44 -25.69
C LEU A 30 -7.80 -2.51 -25.24
N LEU A 31 -8.69 -1.91 -26.02
CA LEU A 31 -10.13 -1.96 -25.74
C LEU A 31 -10.66 -3.40 -25.84
N PRO A 32 -11.58 -3.82 -24.96
CA PRO A 32 -12.13 -5.18 -24.95
C PRO A 32 -12.99 -5.48 -26.19
N PRO A 33 -13.42 -6.75 -26.39
CA PRO A 33 -14.33 -7.13 -27.47
C PRO A 33 -15.58 -6.24 -27.55
N GLY A 34 -15.81 -5.65 -28.72
CA GLY A 34 -16.73 -4.52 -28.95
C GLY A 34 -16.09 -3.43 -29.83
N TYR A 35 -14.75 -3.38 -29.84
CA TYR A 35 -13.90 -2.57 -30.73
C TYR A 35 -13.04 -3.48 -31.64
N ASP A 36 -12.43 -2.94 -32.70
CA ASP A 36 -11.67 -3.72 -33.71
C ASP A 36 -10.34 -4.34 -33.20
N THR A 37 -10.04 -4.18 -31.91
CA THR A 37 -8.82 -4.66 -31.25
C THR A 37 -8.79 -6.18 -31.02
N LYS A 38 -9.93 -6.88 -31.06
CA LYS A 38 -10.08 -8.36 -30.90
C LYS A 38 -9.23 -9.01 -29.78
N CYS A 39 -8.92 -8.26 -28.72
CA CYS A 39 -8.09 -8.73 -27.62
C CYS A 39 -8.88 -9.68 -26.68
N ARG A 40 -8.16 -10.49 -25.90
CA ARG A 40 -8.71 -11.40 -24.89
C ARG A 40 -8.17 -11.04 -23.50
N ASN A 41 -9.04 -11.04 -22.49
CA ASN A 41 -8.64 -10.99 -21.09
C ASN A 41 -8.28 -12.41 -20.63
N TYR A 42 -6.98 -12.70 -20.51
CA TYR A 42 -6.50 -13.94 -19.91
C TYR A 42 -6.63 -13.89 -18.39
N ASP A 43 -6.97 -15.00 -17.76
CA ASP A 43 -7.22 -15.10 -16.33
C ASP A 43 -6.12 -15.92 -15.67
N ILE A 44 -5.20 -15.24 -14.97
CA ILE A 44 -4.08 -15.88 -14.26
C ILE A 44 -4.51 -16.92 -13.22
N THR A 45 -5.79 -16.88 -12.79
CA THR A 45 -6.37 -17.85 -11.86
C THR A 45 -7.04 -19.03 -12.55
N SER A 46 -7.15 -19.03 -13.88
CA SER A 46 -7.77 -20.10 -14.65
C SER A 46 -7.08 -21.44 -14.39
N ALA A 47 -7.89 -22.46 -14.07
CA ALA A 47 -7.41 -23.82 -13.87
C ALA A 47 -7.08 -24.53 -15.20
N ARG A 48 -7.48 -23.95 -16.35
CA ARG A 48 -7.22 -24.51 -17.68
C ARG A 48 -5.84 -24.04 -18.18
N PRO A 49 -4.91 -24.95 -18.51
CA PRO A 49 -3.70 -24.59 -19.24
C PRO A 49 -4.08 -23.82 -20.51
N GLY A 50 -3.31 -22.78 -20.85
CA GLY A 50 -3.55 -21.96 -22.05
C GLY A 50 -4.45 -20.73 -21.85
N ASP A 51 -5.18 -20.64 -20.74
CA ASP A 51 -6.07 -19.50 -20.46
C ASP A 51 -5.50 -18.50 -19.43
N GLN A 52 -4.32 -18.80 -18.86
CA GLN A 52 -3.69 -17.99 -17.81
C GLN A 52 -3.00 -16.74 -18.35
N LEU A 53 -2.23 -16.90 -19.42
CA LEU A 53 -1.54 -15.84 -20.15
C LEU A 53 -1.56 -16.17 -21.65
N ARG A 54 -1.38 -15.16 -22.51
CA ARG A 54 -1.23 -15.37 -23.97
C ARG A 54 -0.05 -16.28 -24.29
N ALA A 55 1.05 -16.17 -23.53
CA ALA A 55 2.21 -17.04 -23.67
C ALA A 55 1.87 -18.52 -23.41
N ASP A 56 0.91 -18.81 -22.52
CA ASP A 56 0.44 -20.17 -22.28
C ASP A 56 -0.41 -20.68 -23.44
N CYS A 57 -1.27 -19.83 -24.02
CA CYS A 57 -2.01 -20.15 -25.25
C CYS A 57 -1.05 -20.51 -26.40
N VAL A 58 -0.04 -19.67 -26.63
CA VAL A 58 0.95 -19.90 -27.70
C VAL A 58 1.74 -21.18 -27.42
N SER A 59 2.17 -21.40 -26.18
CA SER A 59 2.89 -22.61 -25.77
C SER A 59 2.05 -23.87 -25.98
N GLN A 60 0.78 -23.85 -25.59
CA GLN A 60 -0.13 -24.98 -25.76
C GLN A 60 -0.40 -25.25 -27.24
N CYS A 61 -0.69 -24.20 -28.03
CA CYS A 61 -0.88 -24.32 -29.48
C CYS A 61 0.36 -24.94 -30.15
N ALA A 62 1.56 -24.47 -29.80
CA ALA A 62 2.82 -24.97 -30.34
C ALA A 62 3.05 -26.43 -29.94
N HIS A 63 2.75 -26.79 -28.70
CA HIS A 63 2.85 -28.16 -28.20
C HIS A 63 1.91 -29.11 -28.95
N GLU A 64 0.63 -28.75 -29.11
CA GLU A 64 -0.34 -29.55 -29.87
C GLU A 64 0.04 -29.66 -31.35
N ALA A 65 0.55 -28.58 -31.95
CA ALA A 65 1.01 -28.58 -33.33
C ALA A 65 2.26 -29.45 -33.52
N LEU A 66 3.20 -29.42 -32.58
CA LEU A 66 4.38 -30.29 -32.60
C LEU A 66 3.99 -31.75 -32.38
N ALA A 67 3.09 -32.03 -31.43
CA ALA A 67 2.58 -33.38 -31.22
C ALA A 67 1.90 -33.94 -32.47
N ARG A 68 1.15 -33.12 -33.22
CA ARG A 68 0.53 -33.56 -34.49
C ARG A 68 1.54 -33.79 -35.62
N ASN A 69 2.59 -32.97 -35.71
CA ASN A 69 3.54 -32.97 -36.84
C ASN A 69 4.77 -33.85 -36.62
N CYS A 70 5.13 -34.12 -35.37
CA CYS A 70 6.34 -34.85 -34.98
C CYS A 70 6.03 -36.19 -34.31
N ASP A 71 4.80 -36.69 -34.46
CA ASP A 71 4.41 -38.04 -34.04
C ASP A 71 5.11 -39.09 -34.92
N PRO A 72 6.05 -39.88 -34.38
CA PRO A 72 6.78 -40.89 -35.15
C PRO A 72 5.84 -41.99 -35.67
N ASP A 73 4.74 -42.27 -34.97
CA ASP A 73 3.84 -43.38 -35.27
C ASP A 73 2.97 -43.12 -36.51
N LYS A 74 2.82 -41.85 -36.92
CA LYS A 74 2.10 -41.47 -38.14
C LYS A 74 2.88 -41.74 -39.43
N LYS A 75 4.17 -42.09 -39.35
CA LYS A 75 4.96 -42.50 -40.53
C LYS A 75 4.94 -44.01 -40.78
N SER A 76 4.47 -44.83 -39.85
CA SER A 76 4.33 -46.27 -40.03
C SER A 76 2.85 -46.68 -39.98
N HIS A 77 2.08 -46.28 -40.99
CA HIS A 77 0.87 -47.03 -41.31
C HIS A 77 1.26 -48.30 -42.07
N HIS A 78 1.69 -49.31 -41.31
CA HIS A 78 1.18 -50.67 -41.39
C HIS A 78 1.49 -51.40 -40.06
N ASP A 79 0.42 -51.75 -39.36
CA ASP A 79 0.29 -52.75 -38.29
C ASP A 79 1.13 -52.59 -37.00
N HIS A 80 0.52 -52.06 -35.93
CA HIS A 80 0.12 -52.80 -34.71
C HIS A 80 -0.24 -51.88 -33.52
N ASP A 81 -0.95 -52.47 -32.56
CA ASP A 81 -1.71 -51.88 -31.45
C ASP A 81 -0.94 -51.13 -30.35
N GLN A 82 -1.63 -50.10 -29.84
CA GLN A 82 -1.67 -49.52 -28.48
C GLN A 82 -0.42 -49.54 -27.57
N ALA A 83 0.08 -48.34 -27.25
CA ALA A 83 0.87 -48.06 -26.04
C ALA A 83 0.41 -46.75 -25.34
N PRO A 84 0.51 -46.62 -23.99
CA PRO A 84 -0.20 -45.60 -23.23
C PRO A 84 0.59 -44.28 -23.03
N ALA A 85 -0.16 -43.17 -23.02
CA ALA A 85 0.29 -41.79 -22.87
C ALA A 85 0.74 -41.42 -21.43
N SER A 86 1.88 -41.94 -20.95
CA SER A 86 2.38 -41.63 -19.59
C SER A 86 3.66 -40.79 -19.52
N LEU A 87 4.30 -40.42 -20.64
CA LEU A 87 5.56 -39.66 -20.64
C LEU A 87 5.44 -38.13 -20.79
N TYR A 88 4.24 -37.58 -21.01
CA TYR A 88 4.03 -36.13 -21.19
C TYR A 88 3.75 -35.35 -19.89
N ARG A 89 3.74 -36.02 -18.73
CA ARG A 89 3.27 -35.43 -17.46
C ARG A 89 4.37 -34.73 -16.64
N SER A 90 5.65 -34.96 -16.93
CA SER A 90 6.77 -34.48 -16.10
C SER A 90 7.07 -32.98 -16.24
N ASP A 91 6.87 -32.39 -17.43
CA ASP A 91 7.19 -30.97 -17.66
C ASP A 91 6.15 -30.00 -17.09
N ILE A 92 4.91 -30.47 -16.89
CA ILE A 92 3.83 -29.69 -16.28
C ILE A 92 3.99 -29.60 -14.75
N LEU A 93 4.54 -30.63 -14.11
CA LEU A 93 4.74 -30.66 -12.66
C LEU A 93 5.86 -29.71 -12.20
N TRP A 94 6.93 -29.57 -13.00
CA TRP A 94 8.03 -28.65 -12.67
C TRP A 94 7.60 -27.17 -12.66
N ARG A 95 6.59 -26.80 -13.46
CA ARG A 95 6.05 -25.43 -13.51
C ARG A 95 5.10 -25.10 -12.35
N LYS A 96 4.41 -26.11 -11.79
CA LYS A 96 3.49 -25.93 -10.65
C LYS A 96 4.22 -25.58 -9.35
N ASP A 97 5.40 -26.14 -9.11
CA ASP A 97 6.16 -25.89 -7.86
C ASP A 97 6.78 -24.48 -7.80
N LEU A 98 7.00 -23.82 -8.94
CA LEU A 98 7.50 -22.44 -9.02
C LEU A 98 6.40 -21.39 -8.80
N ALA A 99 5.16 -21.66 -9.21
CA ALA A 99 4.02 -20.77 -8.99
C ALA A 99 3.63 -20.66 -7.50
N ILE A 100 3.88 -21.70 -6.69
CA ILE A 100 3.56 -21.74 -5.26
C ILE A 100 4.51 -20.85 -4.41
N LYS A 101 5.63 -20.36 -4.98
CA LYS A 101 6.62 -19.52 -4.25
C LYS A 101 6.67 -18.04 -4.66
N GLY A 102 5.59 -17.49 -5.23
CA GLY A 102 5.34 -16.04 -5.27
C GLY A 102 6.38 -15.17 -6.02
N GLY A 103 7.13 -15.74 -6.97
CA GLY A 103 8.04 -14.98 -7.84
C GLY A 103 7.34 -14.51 -9.12
N SER A 104 7.51 -13.24 -9.48
CA SER A 104 7.14 -12.72 -10.81
C SER A 104 7.97 -13.45 -11.89
N MET A 105 7.28 -14.05 -12.87
CA MET A 105 7.90 -14.77 -13.99
C MET A 105 8.55 -13.78 -14.96
N ALA A 106 9.86 -13.60 -14.84
CA ALA A 106 10.70 -13.29 -16.00
C ALA A 106 11.13 -14.63 -16.61
N ASP A 107 10.93 -14.79 -17.92
CA ASP A 107 11.18 -16.03 -18.66
C ASP A 107 12.69 -16.32 -18.72
N VAL A 108 13.23 -17.03 -17.71
CA VAL A 108 14.63 -17.49 -17.67
C VAL A 108 14.66 -18.95 -18.10
N ARG A 109 15.01 -19.21 -19.37
CA ARG A 109 15.37 -20.55 -19.84
C ARG A 109 16.89 -20.73 -19.77
N VAL A 110 17.35 -21.64 -18.92
CA VAL A 110 18.76 -22.05 -18.83
C VAL A 110 19.00 -23.15 -19.86
N TYR A 111 19.78 -22.87 -20.91
CA TYR A 111 20.31 -23.90 -21.79
C TYR A 111 21.54 -24.54 -21.12
N ALA A 112 21.39 -25.74 -20.58
CA ALA A 112 22.53 -26.57 -20.24
C ALA A 112 23.17 -27.06 -21.55
N LYS A 113 24.44 -26.70 -21.78
CA LYS A 113 25.23 -27.23 -22.90
C LYS A 113 25.49 -28.71 -22.62
N TYR A 114 24.78 -29.58 -23.33
CA TYR A 114 24.93 -31.03 -23.23
C TYR A 114 26.27 -31.44 -23.86
N ASP A 115 27.03 -32.24 -23.12
CA ASP A 115 28.28 -32.84 -23.57
C ASP A 115 27.94 -34.02 -24.49
N PRO A 116 28.34 -34.01 -25.79
CA PRO A 116 27.97 -35.06 -26.75
C PRO A 116 28.59 -36.44 -26.46
N GLY A 117 29.31 -36.61 -25.35
CA GLY A 117 30.06 -37.83 -25.02
C GLY A 117 29.33 -38.94 -24.27
N SER A 118 28.09 -38.76 -23.80
CA SER A 118 27.46 -39.79 -22.96
C SER A 118 25.97 -39.99 -23.25
N VAL A 119 25.62 -41.19 -23.72
CA VAL A 119 24.29 -41.76 -24.04
C VAL A 119 23.99 -41.81 -25.56
N LYS A 120 23.90 -43.03 -26.10
CA LYS A 120 23.33 -43.31 -27.43
C LYS A 120 21.85 -42.90 -27.38
N ALA A 121 21.51 -41.73 -27.92
CA ALA A 121 20.12 -41.38 -28.16
C ALA A 121 19.52 -42.39 -29.15
N ASP A 122 18.34 -42.92 -28.85
CA ASP A 122 17.61 -43.76 -29.80
C ASP A 122 17.20 -42.93 -31.04
N GLU A 123 16.99 -43.62 -32.17
CA GLU A 123 16.63 -42.97 -33.44
C GLU A 123 15.35 -42.12 -33.32
N ALA A 124 14.42 -42.53 -32.44
CA ALA A 124 13.20 -41.80 -32.16
C ALA A 124 13.46 -40.43 -31.49
N THR A 125 14.47 -40.34 -30.63
CA THR A 125 14.89 -39.08 -29.98
C THR A 125 15.61 -38.17 -30.97
N VAL A 126 16.43 -38.72 -31.86
CA VAL A 126 17.09 -37.96 -32.93
C VAL A 126 16.06 -37.38 -33.90
N TYR A 127 15.10 -38.21 -34.35
CA TYR A 127 14.01 -37.77 -35.23
C TYR A 127 13.15 -36.67 -34.59
N ARG A 128 12.75 -36.84 -33.32
CA ARG A 128 11.98 -35.81 -32.59
C ARG A 128 12.74 -34.51 -32.47
N ARG A 129 14.06 -34.55 -32.22
CA ARG A 129 14.91 -33.36 -32.14
C ARG A 129 14.99 -32.64 -33.49
N GLU A 130 15.22 -33.35 -34.58
CA GLU A 130 15.28 -32.75 -35.92
C GLU A 130 13.93 -32.18 -36.36
N CYS A 131 12.83 -32.89 -36.09
CA CYS A 131 11.48 -32.42 -36.37
C CYS A 131 11.16 -31.15 -35.58
N PHE A 132 11.49 -31.12 -34.28
CA PHE A 132 11.33 -29.95 -33.44
C PHE A 132 12.11 -28.75 -34.00
N GLN A 133 13.40 -28.93 -34.32
CA GLN A 133 14.23 -27.84 -34.86
C GLN A 133 13.69 -27.30 -36.20
N ARG A 134 13.16 -28.18 -37.06
CA ARG A 134 12.61 -27.79 -38.37
C ARG A 134 11.28 -27.03 -38.25
N HIS A 135 10.44 -27.37 -37.27
CA HIS A 135 9.07 -26.85 -37.21
C HIS A 135 8.83 -25.79 -36.12
N ALA A 136 9.67 -25.72 -35.07
CA ALA A 136 9.40 -24.88 -33.91
C ALA A 136 9.22 -23.38 -34.24
N VAL A 137 10.10 -22.80 -35.08
CA VAL A 137 10.03 -21.37 -35.43
C VAL A 137 8.75 -21.04 -36.20
N ARG A 138 8.41 -21.86 -37.21
CA ARG A 138 7.21 -21.67 -38.02
C ARG A 138 5.94 -21.84 -37.19
N LEU A 139 5.86 -22.92 -36.39
CA LEU A 139 4.69 -23.22 -35.56
C LEU A 139 4.48 -22.17 -34.47
N ASN A 140 5.55 -21.61 -33.90
CA ASN A 140 5.42 -20.52 -32.94
C ASN A 140 4.78 -19.28 -33.58
N GLY A 141 5.20 -18.89 -34.78
CA GLY A 141 4.59 -17.77 -35.52
C GLY A 141 3.11 -18.01 -35.88
N GLU A 142 2.76 -19.22 -36.32
CA GLU A 142 1.36 -19.59 -36.58
C GLU A 142 0.49 -19.55 -35.31
N CYS A 143 1.06 -19.95 -34.16
CA CYS A 143 0.36 -19.93 -32.88
C CYS A 143 0.23 -18.53 -32.27
N GLU A 144 1.20 -17.64 -32.48
CA GLU A 144 1.11 -16.24 -32.09
C GLU A 144 -0.03 -15.49 -32.79
N LEU A 145 -0.36 -15.88 -34.03
CA LEU A 145 -1.49 -15.35 -34.80
C LEU A 145 -2.84 -15.94 -34.37
N LYS A 146 -2.86 -17.18 -33.85
CA LYS A 146 -4.08 -17.84 -33.37
C LYS A 146 -4.51 -17.38 -31.98
N CYS A 147 -3.55 -16.99 -31.14
CA CYS A 147 -3.82 -16.49 -29.80
C CYS A 147 -4.04 -14.98 -29.83
N SER A 148 -5.27 -14.54 -29.53
CA SER A 148 -5.62 -13.12 -29.39
C SER A 148 -4.63 -12.36 -28.50
N GLN A 149 -4.36 -11.09 -28.83
CA GLN A 149 -3.54 -10.23 -27.97
C GLN A 149 -4.18 -10.07 -26.59
N GLU A 150 -3.35 -9.87 -25.56
CA GLU A 150 -3.89 -9.57 -24.23
C GLU A 150 -4.48 -8.16 -24.25
N CYS A 151 -5.65 -7.96 -23.64
CA CYS A 151 -6.19 -6.60 -23.55
C CYS A 151 -5.32 -5.68 -22.65
N GLN A 152 -4.43 -6.25 -21.86
CA GLN A 152 -3.44 -5.50 -21.08
C GLN A 152 -2.06 -6.13 -21.25
N GLU A 153 -1.28 -5.63 -22.21
CA GLU A 153 0.08 -6.11 -22.40
C GLU A 153 1.05 -5.30 -21.53
N ARG A 154 1.92 -5.99 -20.80
CA ARG A 154 2.99 -5.39 -20.00
C ARG A 154 4.33 -5.64 -20.65
N TYR A 155 5.01 -4.59 -21.08
CA TYR A 155 6.35 -4.67 -21.65
C TYR A 155 7.37 -4.20 -20.64
N TYR A 156 8.47 -4.94 -20.53
CA TYR A 156 9.58 -4.59 -19.66
C TYR A 156 10.80 -4.28 -20.53
N ASN A 157 11.19 -3.01 -20.59
CA ASN A 157 12.44 -2.64 -21.23
C ASN A 157 13.53 -2.67 -20.16
N TYR A 158 14.50 -3.56 -20.30
CA TYR A 158 15.56 -3.74 -19.31
C TYR A 158 16.93 -3.38 -19.89
N ASN A 159 17.79 -2.85 -19.03
CA ASN A 159 19.19 -2.60 -19.31
C ASN A 159 20.02 -3.39 -18.29
N VAL A 160 20.93 -4.23 -18.79
CA VAL A 160 21.80 -5.07 -17.96
C VAL A 160 23.21 -4.49 -17.95
N LYS A 161 23.71 -4.18 -16.77
CA LYS A 161 25.10 -3.80 -16.54
C LYS A 161 25.83 -4.93 -15.82
N THR A 162 26.94 -5.38 -16.38
CA THR A 162 27.90 -6.24 -15.68
C THR A 162 28.82 -5.40 -14.81
N SER A 163 29.01 -5.82 -13.56
CA SER A 163 30.07 -5.31 -12.69
C SER A 163 31.16 -6.36 -12.56
N ASP A 164 32.39 -6.00 -12.90
CA ASP A 164 33.57 -6.87 -12.71
C ASP A 164 34.11 -6.82 -11.26
N LYS A 165 33.47 -6.04 -10.37
CA LYS A 165 33.86 -5.98 -8.95
C LYS A 165 33.24 -7.14 -8.17
N MET A 166 33.95 -8.26 -8.10
CA MET A 166 33.75 -9.24 -7.04
C MET A 166 34.70 -8.95 -5.89
N ASP A 167 34.17 -8.88 -4.66
CA ASP A 167 34.99 -8.93 -3.45
C ASP A 167 35.77 -10.26 -3.45
N ALA A 168 37.09 -10.18 -3.47
CA ALA A 168 38.01 -11.29 -3.71
C ALA A 168 38.11 -12.32 -2.55
N HIS A 169 37.04 -12.54 -1.77
CA HIS A 169 37.11 -13.25 -0.49
C HIS A 169 36.29 -14.55 -0.40
N SER A 170 35.88 -15.17 -1.53
CA SER A 170 35.31 -16.52 -1.49
C SER A 170 35.78 -17.38 -2.67
N PRO A 171 36.77 -18.28 -2.48
CA PRO A 171 37.34 -19.08 -3.56
C PRO A 171 36.50 -20.28 -4.04
N TRP A 172 35.30 -20.55 -3.49
CA TRP A 172 34.62 -21.85 -3.69
C TRP A 172 33.22 -21.83 -4.31
N THR A 173 32.67 -20.69 -4.73
CA THR A 173 31.39 -20.68 -5.47
C THR A 173 31.38 -19.62 -6.57
N LYS A 174 31.37 -20.07 -7.84
CA LYS A 174 31.08 -19.21 -9.00
C LYS A 174 29.59 -18.86 -9.03
N GLN A 175 29.11 -18.14 -8.01
CA GLN A 175 27.72 -17.73 -7.91
C GLN A 175 27.50 -16.50 -8.80
N THR A 176 26.69 -16.63 -9.84
CA THR A 176 26.14 -15.48 -10.56
C THR A 176 25.09 -14.80 -9.68
N ARG A 177 25.20 -13.49 -9.50
CA ARG A 177 24.23 -12.69 -8.74
C ARG A 177 23.61 -11.66 -9.66
N ILE A 178 22.29 -11.58 -9.63
CA ILE A 178 21.51 -10.64 -10.43
C ILE A 178 20.74 -9.75 -9.45
N ARG A 179 20.96 -8.44 -9.54
CA ARG A 179 20.16 -7.44 -8.84
C ARG A 179 19.21 -6.81 -9.86
N MET A 180 17.92 -7.04 -9.69
CA MET A 180 16.88 -6.37 -10.47
C MET A 180 16.39 -5.14 -9.72
N ALA A 181 16.38 -3.99 -10.39
CA ALA A 181 15.86 -2.74 -9.85
C ALA A 181 14.92 -2.09 -10.87
N HIS A 182 13.79 -1.55 -10.42
CA HIS A 182 13.02 -0.62 -11.25
C HIS A 182 13.90 0.62 -11.48
N ASN A 183 13.96 1.14 -12.70
CA ASN A 183 14.80 2.29 -13.03
C ASN A 183 14.24 3.64 -12.50
N GLN A 184 13.23 3.59 -11.64
CA GLN A 184 12.59 4.72 -10.97
C GLN A 184 11.88 5.73 -11.89
N LEU A 185 11.73 5.44 -13.19
CA LEU A 185 10.84 6.22 -14.05
C LEU A 185 9.37 5.79 -13.80
N PRO A 186 8.38 6.69 -13.99
CA PRO A 186 6.99 6.30 -13.96
C PRO A 186 6.72 5.28 -15.07
N ASP A 187 5.82 4.33 -14.79
CA ASP A 187 5.37 3.41 -15.83
C ASP A 187 4.68 4.19 -16.93
N GLN A 188 5.02 3.88 -18.17
CA GLN A 188 4.35 4.49 -19.31
C GLN A 188 3.10 3.69 -19.62
N ILE A 189 1.94 4.35 -19.52
CA ILE A 189 0.66 3.76 -19.89
C ILE A 189 0.28 4.33 -21.25
N THR A 190 0.01 3.46 -22.21
CA THR A 190 -0.55 3.83 -23.50
C THR A 190 -1.95 3.24 -23.59
N GLU A 191 -2.95 4.11 -23.53
CA GLU A 191 -4.35 3.76 -23.71
C GLU A 191 -4.76 4.10 -25.14
N HIS A 192 -5.37 3.15 -25.84
CA HIS A 192 -6.03 3.43 -27.10
C HIS A 192 -7.37 4.11 -26.81
N ILE A 193 -7.39 5.43 -26.95
CA ILE A 193 -8.61 6.24 -26.90
C ILE A 193 -9.16 6.30 -28.34
N PRO A 194 -10.45 6.03 -28.58
CA PRO A 194 -11.03 6.21 -29.91
C PRO A 194 -10.92 7.68 -30.34
N GLU A 195 -10.48 7.95 -31.58
CA GLU A 195 -10.51 9.29 -32.15
C GLU A 195 -11.95 9.74 -32.34
N VAL A 196 -12.44 10.59 -31.44
CA VAL A 196 -13.71 11.29 -31.61
C VAL A 196 -13.40 12.68 -32.17
N SER A 197 -13.53 12.85 -33.49
CA SER A 197 -13.31 14.13 -34.14
C SER A 197 -14.58 15.00 -34.01
N PHE A 198 -14.55 16.03 -33.16
CA PHE A 198 -15.60 17.05 -33.09
C PHE A 198 -15.11 18.37 -33.69
N VAL A 199 -15.80 18.84 -34.73
CA VAL A 199 -15.72 20.22 -35.23
C VAL A 199 -16.98 20.92 -34.76
N MET A 200 -16.87 21.92 -33.88
CA MET A 200 -18.01 22.63 -33.30
C MET A 200 -17.91 24.13 -33.58
N TYR A 201 -18.94 24.68 -34.24
CA TYR A 201 -19.17 26.11 -34.39
C TYR A 201 -19.98 26.64 -33.20
N ILE A 202 -19.58 27.79 -32.67
CA ILE A 202 -20.11 28.39 -31.43
C ILE A 202 -21.23 29.37 -31.74
N GLY A 203 -22.33 29.28 -31.00
CA GLY A 203 -23.37 30.32 -30.86
C GLY A 203 -24.03 30.22 -29.49
N THR A 204 -23.84 31.24 -28.65
CA THR A 204 -24.23 31.33 -27.24
C THR A 204 -25.70 31.65 -27.02
N VAL A 205 -26.35 31.05 -26.02
CA VAL A 205 -27.49 31.66 -25.28
C VAL A 205 -27.43 31.27 -23.80
N GLY A 206 -27.36 32.29 -22.94
CA GLY A 206 -27.55 32.19 -21.49
C GLY A 206 -28.98 32.56 -21.11
N GLY A 207 -29.61 31.74 -20.27
CA GLY A 207 -30.95 32.06 -19.76
C GLY A 207 -31.52 31.12 -18.70
N LEU A 208 -31.17 29.82 -18.72
CA LEU A 208 -31.86 28.82 -17.87
C LEU A 208 -31.07 28.35 -16.64
N MET A 209 -29.85 28.84 -16.43
CA MET A 209 -28.98 28.44 -15.31
C MET A 209 -29.43 28.95 -13.91
N GLY A 210 -30.39 29.87 -13.83
CA GLY A 210 -30.77 30.52 -12.57
C GLY A 210 -31.53 29.64 -11.56
N MET A 211 -32.22 28.58 -12.01
CA MET A 211 -33.08 27.77 -11.12
C MET A 211 -32.39 26.55 -10.50
N TRP A 212 -31.31 26.05 -11.10
CA TRP A 212 -30.62 24.86 -10.59
C TRP A 212 -29.52 25.19 -9.56
N VAL A 213 -28.88 26.36 -9.69
CA VAL A 213 -27.90 26.87 -8.70
C VAL A 213 -28.51 27.08 -7.31
N ALA A 214 -29.83 27.32 -7.22
CA ALA A 214 -30.55 27.42 -5.95
C ALA A 214 -30.61 26.07 -5.19
N ASN A 215 -30.57 24.93 -5.90
CA ASN A 215 -30.64 23.60 -5.29
C ASN A 215 -29.26 23.11 -4.80
N GLU A 216 -28.19 23.48 -5.52
CA GLU A 216 -26.80 23.22 -5.11
C GLU A 216 -26.41 24.02 -3.85
N GLN A 217 -26.85 25.28 -3.75
CA GLN A 217 -26.68 26.09 -2.53
C GLN A 217 -27.43 25.48 -1.35
N LEU A 218 -28.59 24.85 -1.56
CA LEU A 218 -29.34 24.17 -0.50
C LEU A 218 -28.55 22.97 0.04
N ASN A 219 -27.92 22.16 -0.83
CA ASN A 219 -27.10 21.01 -0.43
C ASN A 219 -25.81 21.40 0.30
N GLN A 220 -25.17 22.52 -0.06
CA GLN A 220 -24.01 23.04 0.67
C GLN A 220 -24.37 23.59 2.07
N THR A 221 -25.62 24.07 2.24
CA THR A 221 -26.09 24.59 3.53
C THR A 221 -26.49 23.46 4.49
N VAL A 222 -26.99 22.34 3.96
CA VAL A 222 -27.36 21.14 4.76
C VAL A 222 -26.12 20.42 5.31
N GLY A 223 -24.98 20.48 4.61
CA GLY A 223 -23.71 19.89 5.08
C GLY A 223 -23.08 20.56 6.30
N GLN A 224 -23.49 21.79 6.66
CA GLN A 224 -22.90 22.54 7.77
C GLN A 224 -23.65 22.40 9.11
N ASN A 225 -24.87 21.85 9.10
CA ASN A 225 -25.74 21.80 10.27
C ASN A 225 -25.93 20.36 10.80
N GLY A 226 -24.84 19.62 11.04
CA GLY A 226 -24.80 18.43 11.90
C GLY A 226 -26.06 17.54 11.96
N GLN A 227 -26.69 17.25 10.81
CA GLN A 227 -27.88 16.42 10.77
C GLN A 227 -27.49 14.95 10.86
N ASP A 228 -28.38 14.19 11.50
CA ASP A 228 -28.21 12.80 11.87
C ASP A 228 -27.83 11.94 10.65
N LEU A 229 -26.84 11.05 10.80
CA LEU A 229 -26.35 10.17 9.72
C LEU A 229 -27.48 9.30 9.13
N ALA A 230 -28.55 9.09 9.90
CA ALA A 230 -29.78 8.44 9.44
C ALA A 230 -30.54 9.26 8.38
N GLU A 231 -30.58 10.58 8.52
CA GLU A 231 -31.26 11.49 7.60
C GLU A 231 -30.48 11.61 6.28
N LEU A 232 -29.15 11.70 6.36
CA LEU A 232 -28.30 11.70 5.16
C LEU A 232 -28.38 10.38 4.38
N ARG A 233 -28.49 9.24 5.09
CA ARG A 233 -28.73 7.93 4.47
C ARG A 233 -30.12 7.82 3.85
N ALA A 234 -31.14 8.41 4.49
CA ALA A 234 -32.49 8.45 3.94
C ALA A 234 -32.53 9.31 2.66
N VAL A 235 -31.84 10.45 2.64
CA VAL A 235 -31.73 11.31 1.45
C VAL A 235 -30.99 10.60 0.31
N ASN A 236 -29.89 9.91 0.59
CA ASN A 236 -29.15 9.19 -0.44
C ASN A 236 -29.92 7.97 -0.98
N ALA A 237 -30.63 7.23 -0.11
CA ALA A 237 -31.49 6.11 -0.51
C ALA A 237 -32.72 6.58 -1.32
N GLU A 238 -33.24 7.77 -1.01
CA GLU A 238 -34.31 8.41 -1.79
C GLU A 238 -33.79 8.93 -3.14
N GLN A 239 -32.58 9.48 -3.20
CA GLN A 239 -31.95 9.84 -4.48
C GLN A 239 -31.73 8.62 -5.38
N HIS A 240 -31.24 7.50 -4.84
CA HIS A 240 -31.12 6.26 -5.62
C HIS A 240 -32.48 5.78 -6.16
N ARG A 241 -33.53 5.77 -5.33
CA ARG A 241 -34.89 5.41 -5.78
C ARG A 241 -35.42 6.37 -6.86
N ARG A 242 -35.09 7.66 -6.78
CA ARG A 242 -35.47 8.64 -7.80
C ARG A 242 -34.72 8.43 -9.11
N ILE A 243 -33.46 8.02 -9.06
CA ILE A 243 -32.68 7.65 -10.25
C ILE A 243 -33.28 6.40 -10.91
N GLU A 244 -33.53 5.34 -10.14
CA GLU A 244 -34.17 4.11 -10.65
C GLU A 244 -35.56 4.40 -11.26
N HIS A 245 -36.34 5.30 -10.65
CA HIS A 245 -37.63 5.72 -11.18
C HIS A 245 -37.51 6.61 -12.44
N LEU A 246 -36.48 7.44 -12.53
CA LEU A 246 -36.19 8.24 -13.72
C LEU A 246 -35.74 7.34 -14.88
N GLU A 247 -34.91 6.34 -14.62
CA GLU A 247 -34.51 5.32 -15.60
C GLU A 247 -35.75 4.57 -16.14
N ALA A 248 -36.64 4.12 -15.24
CA ALA A 248 -37.88 3.43 -15.64
C ALA A 248 -38.84 4.33 -16.44
N LEU A 249 -38.98 5.62 -16.08
CA LEU A 249 -39.82 6.56 -16.84
C LEU A 249 -39.24 6.89 -18.22
N ILE A 250 -37.92 7.02 -18.32
CA ILE A 250 -37.22 7.24 -19.59
C ILE A 250 -37.40 6.01 -20.50
N GLU A 251 -37.27 4.81 -19.93
CA GLU A 251 -37.46 3.55 -20.67
C GLU A 251 -38.89 3.40 -21.21
N ILE A 252 -39.92 3.75 -20.42
CA ILE A 252 -41.33 3.71 -20.84
C ILE A 252 -41.61 4.71 -21.98
N HIS A 253 -41.08 5.93 -21.91
CA HIS A 253 -41.32 6.93 -22.97
C HIS A 253 -40.52 6.68 -24.26
N LEU A 254 -39.40 5.95 -24.19
CA LEU A 254 -38.63 5.55 -25.38
C LEU A 254 -39.26 4.40 -26.16
N ILE A 255 -40.07 3.56 -25.51
CA ILE A 255 -40.77 2.45 -26.18
C ILE A 255 -41.89 2.97 -27.09
N ASP A 256 -42.66 3.99 -26.67
CA ASP A 256 -43.73 4.57 -27.49
C ASP A 256 -43.22 5.37 -28.70
N TYR A 257 -41.99 5.91 -28.65
CA TYR A 257 -41.44 6.74 -29.74
C TYR A 257 -40.80 5.91 -30.87
N ASN A 258 -40.48 4.63 -30.63
CA ASN A 258 -39.77 3.77 -31.57
C ASN A 258 -40.64 3.10 -32.65
N GLU A 259 -41.97 3.18 -32.56
CA GLU A 259 -42.87 2.55 -33.55
C GLU A 259 -42.98 3.34 -34.88
N HIS A 260 -42.46 4.56 -34.96
CA HIS A 260 -42.48 5.38 -36.18
C HIS A 260 -41.07 5.71 -36.62
N GLY A 261 -40.39 4.69 -37.16
CA GLY A 261 -39.05 4.80 -37.71
C GLY A 261 -38.96 5.86 -38.81
N GLU A 262 -38.15 6.89 -38.56
CA GLU A 262 -37.13 7.39 -39.50
C GLU A 262 -36.38 8.62 -38.99
N ASN A 263 -36.75 9.23 -37.86
CA ASN A 263 -36.02 10.39 -37.30
C ASN A 263 -35.76 10.27 -35.79
N ASN A 264 -35.20 9.13 -35.35
CA ASN A 264 -34.73 8.99 -33.97
C ASN A 264 -33.49 9.84 -33.76
N ILE A 265 -33.72 11.08 -33.36
CA ILE A 265 -32.72 11.89 -32.69
C ILE A 265 -32.29 11.10 -31.46
N ASP A 266 -31.00 10.84 -31.37
CA ASP A 266 -30.43 9.84 -30.49
C ASP A 266 -30.44 10.31 -29.02
N ILE A 267 -31.59 10.21 -28.36
CA ILE A 267 -31.77 10.47 -26.92
C ILE A 267 -30.78 9.61 -26.10
N SER A 268 -30.30 8.49 -26.66
CA SER A 268 -29.28 7.64 -26.04
C SER A 268 -28.01 8.42 -25.68
N MET A 269 -27.58 9.39 -26.49
CA MET A 269 -26.38 10.17 -26.18
C MET A 269 -26.55 11.03 -24.92
N VAL A 270 -27.76 11.54 -24.67
CA VAL A 270 -28.07 12.30 -23.45
C VAL A 270 -28.13 11.37 -22.23
N ILE A 271 -28.72 10.19 -22.39
CA ILE A 271 -28.75 9.16 -21.35
C ILE A 271 -27.33 8.70 -21.01
N ASP A 272 -26.51 8.42 -22.01
CA ASP A 272 -25.13 7.96 -21.85
C ASP A 272 -24.28 9.01 -21.14
N LEU A 273 -24.37 10.27 -21.57
CA LEU A 273 -23.67 11.38 -20.92
C LEU A 273 -24.11 11.55 -19.46
N THR A 274 -25.41 11.44 -19.19
CA THR A 274 -25.96 11.56 -17.83
C THR A 274 -25.52 10.37 -16.97
N THR A 275 -25.56 9.16 -17.52
CA THR A 275 -25.13 7.93 -16.85
C THR A 275 -23.64 7.98 -16.53
N GLN A 276 -22.82 8.42 -17.48
CA GLN A 276 -21.38 8.60 -17.29
C GLN A 276 -21.09 9.64 -16.20
N TYR A 277 -21.80 10.78 -16.20
CA TYR A 277 -21.67 11.77 -15.12
C TYR A 277 -22.10 11.21 -13.75
N MET A 278 -23.25 10.54 -13.69
CA MET A 278 -23.79 9.97 -12.45
C MET A 278 -22.98 8.78 -11.93
N SER A 279 -22.20 8.12 -12.78
CA SER A 279 -21.33 7.00 -12.37
C SER A 279 -20.23 7.44 -11.39
N GLY A 280 -19.89 8.73 -11.34
CA GLY A 280 -18.85 9.26 -10.45
C GLY A 280 -17.46 8.72 -10.76
N GLN A 281 -17.20 8.30 -12.00
CA GLN A 281 -15.89 7.82 -12.45
C GLN A 281 -14.83 8.92 -12.35
N THR A 282 -13.60 8.50 -12.00
CA THR A 282 -12.47 9.42 -11.83
C THR A 282 -11.31 9.08 -12.75
N LEU A 283 -10.64 10.13 -13.23
CA LEU A 283 -9.38 10.04 -13.94
C LEU A 283 -8.22 10.33 -12.98
N VAL A 284 -7.10 9.66 -13.21
CA VAL A 284 -5.89 9.85 -12.41
C VAL A 284 -4.94 10.81 -13.12
N ASN A 285 -4.78 12.00 -12.56
CA ASN A 285 -3.84 13.01 -13.03
C ASN A 285 -2.53 12.93 -12.24
N ILE A 286 -1.44 12.57 -12.92
CA ILE A 286 -0.10 12.51 -12.30
C ILE A 286 0.64 13.81 -12.59
N LYS A 287 0.80 14.63 -11.54
CA LYS A 287 1.53 15.89 -11.59
C LYS A 287 2.90 15.75 -10.93
N VAL A 288 3.85 16.54 -11.42
CA VAL A 288 5.20 16.62 -10.88
C VAL A 288 5.41 18.04 -10.35
N GLU A 289 5.54 18.19 -9.04
CA GLU A 289 5.65 19.49 -8.38
C GLU A 289 7.09 19.78 -7.94
N GLN A 290 7.61 20.95 -8.33
CA GLN A 290 8.87 21.46 -7.79
C GLN A 290 8.69 21.91 -6.33
N ILE A 291 9.64 21.52 -5.48
CA ILE A 291 9.60 21.79 -4.05
C ILE A 291 9.78 23.29 -3.80
N LYS A 292 8.68 23.98 -3.46
CA LYS A 292 8.75 25.35 -2.91
C LYS A 292 8.59 25.35 -1.40
N TYR A 293 7.56 24.68 -0.87
CA TYR A 293 7.31 24.56 0.57
C TYR A 293 6.74 23.19 0.90
N ASN A 294 7.33 22.52 1.89
CA ASN A 294 6.92 21.19 2.28
C ASN A 294 6.45 21.16 3.73
N LYS A 295 5.32 20.49 3.96
CA LYS A 295 5.03 19.97 5.29
C LYS A 295 6.13 18.97 5.66
N ILE A 296 6.65 19.12 6.87
CA ILE A 296 7.69 18.24 7.42
C ILE A 296 7.06 16.83 7.55
N PRO A 297 7.75 15.75 7.13
CA PRO A 297 7.26 14.40 7.39
C PRO A 297 7.32 14.11 8.89
N SER A 298 6.37 13.29 9.38
CA SER A 298 6.54 12.74 10.72
C SER A 298 7.58 11.62 10.70
N VAL A 299 8.33 11.55 11.80
CA VAL A 299 9.32 10.51 12.02
C VAL A 299 8.95 9.77 13.29
N THR A 300 8.72 8.47 13.20
CA THR A 300 8.52 7.60 14.37
C THR A 300 9.79 6.79 14.60
N VAL A 301 10.32 6.84 15.82
CA VAL A 301 11.42 6.00 16.28
C VAL A 301 10.90 5.06 17.35
N CYS A 302 11.08 3.76 17.16
CA CYS A 302 10.64 2.72 18.07
C CYS A 302 11.80 1.88 18.59
N TYR A 303 11.73 1.54 19.88
CA TYR A 303 12.68 0.66 20.53
C TYR A 303 12.01 -0.68 20.87
N PRO A 304 12.64 -1.81 20.55
CA PRO A 304 12.16 -3.11 20.98
C PRO A 304 12.20 -3.19 22.51
N ARG A 305 11.09 -3.67 23.08
CA ARG A 305 10.81 -3.83 24.51
C ARG A 305 10.39 -2.52 25.21
N LEU A 306 9.24 -2.60 25.89
CA LEU A 306 8.48 -1.47 26.43
C LEU A 306 9.10 -0.76 27.64
N LEU A 307 10.00 -1.42 28.35
CA LEU A 307 10.40 -1.00 29.69
C LEU A 307 11.92 -1.05 29.81
N SER A 308 12.50 0.06 30.29
CA SER A 308 13.90 0.06 30.73
C SER A 308 14.05 -0.92 31.90
N MET A 309 15.22 -1.56 32.02
CA MET A 309 15.48 -2.50 33.11
C MET A 309 15.25 -1.88 34.50
N LYS A 310 15.52 -0.57 34.65
CA LYS A 310 15.21 0.19 35.85
C LYS A 310 13.71 0.24 36.15
N ARG A 311 12.87 0.48 35.14
CA ARG A 311 11.41 0.50 35.31
C ARG A 311 10.88 -0.90 35.58
N LEU A 312 11.38 -1.92 34.89
CA LEU A 312 11.07 -3.33 35.20
C LEU A 312 11.43 -3.67 36.65
N ALA A 313 12.60 -3.29 37.12
CA ALA A 313 13.04 -3.55 38.49
C ALA A 313 12.26 -2.76 39.54
N LYS A 314 11.83 -1.53 39.22
CA LYS A 314 11.00 -0.72 40.12
C LYS A 314 9.57 -1.26 40.21
N THR A 315 9.00 -1.67 39.08
CA THR A 315 7.61 -2.15 38.98
C THR A 315 7.47 -3.63 39.40
N TYR A 316 8.50 -4.44 39.17
CA TYR A 316 8.52 -5.88 39.40
C TYR A 316 9.79 -6.29 40.17
N ALA A 317 9.98 -5.67 41.33
CA ALA A 317 11.18 -5.85 42.16
C ALA A 317 11.47 -7.31 42.50
N ASP A 318 10.45 -8.14 42.70
CA ASP A 318 10.65 -9.54 43.10
C ASP A 318 11.17 -10.41 41.96
N THR A 319 10.74 -10.14 40.72
CA THR A 319 11.12 -10.93 39.53
C THR A 319 12.39 -10.40 38.87
N TYR A 320 12.49 -9.08 38.72
CA TYR A 320 13.56 -8.43 37.97
C TYR A 320 14.53 -7.67 38.87
N GLY A 321 14.24 -7.50 40.17
CA GLY A 321 15.13 -6.79 41.08
C GLY A 321 16.47 -7.50 41.28
N GLN A 322 16.50 -8.83 41.35
CA GLN A 322 17.77 -9.57 41.40
C GLN A 322 18.54 -9.49 40.08
N GLN A 323 17.87 -9.59 38.93
CA GLN A 323 18.51 -9.45 37.61
C GLN A 323 19.06 -8.03 37.41
N TYR A 324 18.30 -7.02 37.80
CA TYR A 324 18.72 -5.61 37.75
C TYR A 324 19.81 -5.30 38.76
N LYS A 325 19.75 -5.85 39.99
CA LYS A 325 20.82 -5.73 40.99
C LYS A 325 22.10 -6.41 40.50
N SER A 326 22.01 -7.62 39.96
CA SER A 326 23.13 -8.33 39.34
C SER A 326 23.73 -7.52 38.17
N TYR A 327 22.87 -6.92 37.34
CA TYR A 327 23.30 -6.01 36.28
C TYR A 327 24.01 -4.76 36.82
N LEU A 328 23.43 -4.07 37.83
CA LEU A 328 24.05 -2.92 38.48
C LEU A 328 25.37 -3.28 39.15
N ASP A 329 25.48 -4.45 39.77
CA ASP A 329 26.70 -4.90 40.42
C ASP A 329 27.79 -5.24 39.40
N LYS A 330 27.44 -5.84 38.25
CA LYS A 330 28.36 -5.98 37.10
C LYS A 330 28.82 -4.61 36.59
N MET A 331 27.91 -3.67 36.42
CA MET A 331 28.24 -2.31 35.99
C MET A 331 29.12 -1.57 37.01
N ARG A 332 28.91 -1.76 38.31
CA ARG A 332 29.76 -1.20 39.37
C ARG A 332 31.17 -1.79 39.36
N ILE A 333 31.31 -3.09 39.12
CA ILE A 333 32.62 -3.74 39.00
C ILE A 333 33.38 -3.17 37.81
N ILE A 334 32.71 -3.01 36.66
CA ILE A 334 33.31 -2.41 35.47
C ILE A 334 33.66 -0.94 35.73
N ALA A 335 32.75 -0.16 36.32
CA ALA A 335 32.97 1.26 36.63
C ALA A 335 34.11 1.50 37.64
N ARG A 336 34.29 0.61 38.62
CA ARG A 336 35.41 0.67 39.58
C ARG A 336 36.79 0.52 38.93
N GLY A 337 36.86 -0.04 37.71
CA GLY A 337 38.11 -0.11 36.95
C GLY A 337 38.49 1.21 36.24
N PHE A 338 37.56 2.15 36.08
CA PHE A 338 37.73 3.31 35.19
C PHE A 338 37.45 4.67 35.81
N ILE A 339 36.81 4.75 36.98
CA ILE A 339 36.43 6.03 37.59
C ILE A 339 37.44 6.41 38.69
N LYS A 340 38.38 7.30 38.35
CA LYS A 340 39.14 8.10 39.33
C LYS A 340 38.53 9.48 39.59
N GLU A 341 37.42 9.85 38.94
CA GLU A 341 36.78 11.16 39.15
C GLU A 341 35.28 11.07 39.43
N ASP A 342 34.90 11.77 40.49
CA ASP A 342 33.66 11.69 41.26
C ASP A 342 32.46 12.35 40.56
N HIS A 343 32.07 11.84 39.39
CA HIS A 343 30.76 12.18 38.82
C HIS A 343 29.66 11.41 39.55
N ARG A 344 28.86 12.16 40.31
CA ARG A 344 27.80 11.65 41.20
C ARG A 344 26.83 10.77 40.42
N LEU A 345 26.77 9.49 40.81
CA LEU A 345 25.82 8.49 40.32
C LEU A 345 24.34 8.93 40.31
N ARG A 346 23.94 10.00 41.01
CA ARG A 346 22.54 10.46 41.07
C ARG A 346 22.01 11.00 39.74
N ASP A 347 22.86 11.52 38.87
CA ASP A 347 22.42 12.12 37.59
C ASP A 347 22.06 11.06 36.52
N LEU A 348 22.38 9.79 36.78
CA LEU A 348 21.91 8.63 35.99
C LEU A 348 20.47 8.20 36.33
N PHE A 349 19.83 8.80 37.35
CA PHE A 349 18.61 8.26 37.95
C PHE A 349 17.34 9.11 37.81
N ASP A 350 17.30 10.13 36.96
CA ASP A 350 16.03 10.82 36.68
C ASP A 350 15.03 9.92 35.90
N LEU A 351 13.74 10.09 36.19
CA LEU A 351 12.64 9.16 35.88
C LEU A 351 11.75 9.61 34.70
N SER A 352 11.95 10.83 34.19
CA SER A 352 11.77 11.12 32.77
C SER A 352 13.02 10.59 32.08
N ILE A 353 12.95 9.65 31.15
CA ILE A 353 14.12 9.42 30.29
C ILE A 353 14.20 10.68 29.43
N PRO A 354 15.14 11.63 29.67
CA PRO A 354 15.33 12.71 28.74
C PRO A 354 16.09 12.07 27.60
N TYR A 355 15.36 11.43 26.69
CA TYR A 355 15.94 11.29 25.38
C TYR A 355 16.12 12.71 24.89
N HIS A 356 17.36 13.21 24.94
CA HIS A 356 17.72 14.45 24.29
C HIS A 356 17.68 14.20 22.78
N TYR A 357 16.48 14.14 22.22
CA TYR A 357 16.28 14.11 20.79
C TYR A 357 16.50 15.53 20.28
N GLY A 358 17.71 15.78 19.78
CA GLY A 358 18.00 16.99 19.02
C GLY A 358 17.67 16.72 17.57
N ILE A 359 16.54 17.25 17.09
CA ILE A 359 16.30 17.36 15.66
C ILE A 359 16.74 18.75 15.22
N ARG A 360 17.58 18.83 14.19
CA ARG A 360 18.05 20.09 13.63
C ARG A 360 17.65 20.15 12.16
N LEU A 361 17.00 21.23 11.74
CA LEU A 361 16.59 21.44 10.35
C LEU A 361 17.49 22.48 9.70
N PHE A 362 17.84 22.25 8.43
CA PHE A 362 18.75 23.13 7.69
C PHE A 362 18.04 23.72 6.46
N HIS A 363 18.20 25.04 6.28
CA HIS A 363 17.58 25.82 5.19
C HIS A 363 18.48 25.92 3.94
N LYS A 364 17.89 26.38 2.83
CA LYS A 364 18.39 26.45 1.44
C LYS A 364 19.80 27.04 1.25
N ASN A 365 20.13 28.10 1.99
CA ASN A 365 21.42 28.76 1.93
C ASN A 365 22.27 28.26 3.10
N MET A 366 23.30 27.44 2.81
CA MET A 366 24.28 26.98 3.81
C MET A 366 25.06 28.14 4.47
N THR A 367 24.76 29.39 4.09
CA THR A 367 25.14 30.60 4.80
C THR A 367 24.14 30.88 5.95
N LEU A 368 24.51 30.40 7.15
CA LEU A 368 24.27 31.00 8.47
C LEU A 368 22.89 31.02 9.16
N ASN A 369 21.77 30.61 8.56
CA ASN A 369 20.49 30.49 9.31
C ASN A 369 20.08 29.02 9.51
N VAL A 370 20.77 28.32 10.43
CA VAL A 370 20.32 27.02 10.94
C VAL A 370 19.13 27.28 11.85
N ILE A 371 17.93 26.83 11.45
CA ILE A 371 16.76 26.87 12.32
C ILE A 371 16.78 25.58 13.14
N GLU A 372 17.26 25.66 14.37
CA GLU A 372 17.19 24.56 15.32
C GLU A 372 15.73 24.38 15.76
N ILE A 373 15.07 23.35 15.24
CA ILE A 373 13.70 22.99 15.62
C ILE A 373 13.72 21.76 16.51
N THR A 374 13.63 21.98 17.80
CA THR A 374 13.54 20.88 18.78
C THR A 374 12.07 20.54 19.03
N ASP A 375 11.69 19.29 18.74
CA ASP A 375 10.44 18.73 19.23
C ASP A 375 10.70 18.00 20.55
N THR A 376 10.50 18.71 21.67
CA THR A 376 10.80 18.20 23.01
C THR A 376 9.73 17.27 23.56
N ASN A 377 8.54 17.26 22.95
CA ASN A 377 7.37 16.51 23.41
C ASN A 377 6.85 15.62 22.27
N PRO A 378 7.61 14.60 21.84
CA PRO A 378 7.11 13.66 20.85
C PRO A 378 5.91 12.90 21.39
N ILE A 379 5.03 12.47 20.49
CA ILE A 379 3.91 11.59 20.85
C ILE A 379 4.51 10.24 21.22
N GLU A 380 4.37 9.85 22.48
CA GLU A 380 4.76 8.53 22.95
C GLU A 380 3.68 7.50 22.64
N SER A 381 4.11 6.31 22.28
CA SER A 381 3.17 5.23 22.02
C SER A 381 3.74 3.83 22.16
N ILE A 382 2.85 2.83 22.11
CA ILE A 382 3.19 1.42 22.26
C ILE A 382 2.64 0.65 21.05
N VAL A 383 3.52 -0.02 20.30
CA VAL A 383 3.13 -0.90 19.18
C VAL A 383 3.33 -2.36 19.58
N LEU A 384 2.31 -3.21 19.40
CA LEU A 384 2.39 -4.68 19.51
C LEU A 384 2.19 -5.32 18.13
N PRO A 385 3.25 -5.54 17.32
CA PRO A 385 3.10 -6.00 15.93
C PRO A 385 2.57 -7.44 15.77
N ASP A 386 2.58 -8.23 16.84
CA ASP A 386 2.28 -9.67 16.83
C ASP A 386 2.07 -10.23 18.26
N GLY A 387 1.86 -9.34 19.24
CA GLY A 387 1.64 -9.67 20.65
C GLY A 387 2.83 -10.38 21.33
N ARG A 388 4.02 -10.43 20.71
CA ARG A 388 5.22 -11.06 21.30
C ARG A 388 6.08 -10.05 22.03
N GLN A 389 6.32 -8.89 21.42
CA GLN A 389 7.16 -7.84 22.00
C GLN A 389 6.53 -6.49 21.70
N GLY A 390 6.27 -5.72 22.74
CA GLY A 390 5.88 -4.34 22.60
C GLY A 390 7.07 -3.45 22.31
N PHE A 391 6.82 -2.44 21.51
CA PHE A 391 7.77 -1.42 21.14
C PHE A 391 7.32 -0.11 21.73
N LYS A 392 8.24 0.59 22.39
CA LYS A 392 7.98 1.98 22.78
C LYS A 392 8.41 2.87 21.62
N CYS A 393 7.48 3.66 21.11
CA CYS A 393 7.64 4.52 19.95
C CYS A 393 7.52 5.99 20.35
N PHE A 394 8.23 6.84 19.59
CA PHE A 394 8.24 8.29 19.74
C PHE A 394 8.02 8.90 18.36
N THR A 395 6.95 9.66 18.18
CA THR A 395 6.60 10.28 16.89
C THR A 395 6.81 11.79 16.97
N PHE A 396 7.70 12.30 16.12
CA PHE A 396 8.05 13.71 16.01
C PHE A 396 7.27 14.38 14.87
N PHE A 397 7.03 15.68 14.99
CA PHE A 397 6.37 16.51 13.96
C PHE A 397 4.97 16.05 13.54
N SER A 398 4.25 15.36 14.42
CA SER A 398 2.89 14.88 14.13
C SER A 398 1.88 16.02 14.15
N GLN A 399 0.97 16.04 13.18
CA GLN A 399 -0.12 17.01 13.11
C GLN A 399 -1.24 16.78 14.13
N MET A 400 -1.17 15.68 14.88
CA MET A 400 -1.97 15.55 16.09
C MET A 400 -1.68 16.67 17.08
N GLU A 401 -0.41 17.10 17.18
CA GLU A 401 -0.02 18.28 17.96
C GLU A 401 -0.34 19.57 17.17
N PRO A 402 -1.17 20.48 17.71
CA PRO A 402 -1.62 21.68 17.00
C PRO A 402 -0.49 22.53 16.40
N LYS A 403 0.64 22.66 17.12
CA LYS A 403 1.82 23.43 16.68
C LYS A 403 2.41 22.98 15.33
N TRP A 404 2.19 21.74 14.91
CA TRP A 404 2.74 21.18 13.67
C TRP A 404 1.75 21.21 12.48
N ARG A 405 0.48 21.60 12.68
CA ARG A 405 -0.57 21.56 11.64
C ARG A 405 -0.32 22.54 10.50
N GLU A 406 0.08 23.75 10.88
CA GLU A 406 0.33 24.88 9.99
C GLU A 406 1.81 25.05 9.62
N TYR A 407 2.70 24.30 10.26
CA TYR A 407 4.14 24.46 10.06
C TYR A 407 4.57 24.01 8.66
N GLN A 408 5.08 24.95 7.86
CA GLN A 408 5.61 24.71 6.52
C GLN A 408 7.03 25.28 6.41
N ILE A 409 7.96 24.47 5.89
CA ILE A 409 9.36 24.88 5.72
C ILE A 409 9.92 24.27 4.43
N GLU A 410 10.83 24.97 3.75
CA GLU A 410 11.63 24.38 2.68
C GLU A 410 12.70 23.46 3.32
N LEU A 411 12.27 22.26 3.75
CA LEU A 411 13.16 21.29 4.37
C LEU A 411 14.07 20.65 3.31
N ARG A 412 15.37 20.96 3.38
CA ARG A 412 16.38 20.24 2.58
C ARG A 412 16.98 19.06 3.33
N VAL A 413 17.37 19.29 4.58
CA VAL A 413 18.04 18.30 5.42
C VAL A 413 17.54 18.41 6.85
N MET A 414 17.22 17.27 7.44
CA MET A 414 16.89 17.07 8.84
C MET A 414 17.99 16.19 9.45
N HIS A 415 18.59 16.61 10.55
CA HIS A 415 19.51 15.79 11.32
C HIS A 415 18.83 15.36 12.60
N ILE A 416 18.76 14.05 12.84
CA ILE A 416 18.20 13.46 14.04
C ILE A 416 19.34 12.79 14.79
N ASN A 417 19.62 13.27 16.00
CA ASN A 417 20.58 12.64 16.91
C ASN A 417 19.83 11.84 17.96
N ILE A 418 20.13 10.54 18.02
CA ILE A 418 19.60 9.63 19.03
C ILE A 418 20.75 9.20 19.93
N TYR A 419 20.72 9.66 21.17
CA TYR A 419 21.68 9.25 22.20
C TYR A 419 21.13 8.03 22.92
N GLN A 420 21.77 6.88 22.72
CA GLN A 420 21.45 5.67 23.46
C GLN A 420 22.49 5.44 24.55
N HIS A 421 22.05 5.51 25.80
CA HIS A 421 22.90 5.13 26.92
C HIS A 421 22.85 3.61 27.10
N GLU A 422 24.00 2.95 27.12
CA GLU A 422 24.07 1.49 27.34
C GLU A 422 23.47 1.06 28.69
N SER A 423 23.42 1.98 29.67
CA SER A 423 22.82 1.72 30.97
C SER A 423 21.31 1.43 30.89
N TRP A 424 20.62 2.04 29.92
CA TRP A 424 19.17 1.88 29.72
C TRP A 424 18.83 0.61 28.96
N PHE A 425 19.70 0.22 28.03
CA PHE A 425 19.53 -0.88 27.10
C PHE A 425 20.85 -1.67 26.94
N PRO A 426 21.24 -2.46 27.94
CA PRO A 426 22.55 -3.10 27.95
C PRO A 426 22.69 -4.09 26.80
N PRO A 427 23.78 -4.03 26.01
CA PRO A 427 24.00 -4.92 24.86
C PRO A 427 23.83 -6.41 25.20
N SER A 428 24.14 -6.82 26.43
CA SER A 428 23.97 -8.21 26.89
C SER A 428 22.51 -8.71 26.88
N LEU A 429 21.53 -7.81 26.94
CA LEU A 429 20.09 -8.18 26.83
C LEU A 429 19.58 -8.19 25.38
N TYR A 430 20.39 -7.66 24.47
CA TYR A 430 20.10 -7.54 23.05
C TYR A 430 21.16 -8.31 22.28
N ASP A 431 20.97 -9.62 22.14
CA ASP A 431 21.83 -10.63 21.52
C ASP A 431 22.51 -10.22 20.19
N GLY A 432 23.45 -9.27 20.23
CA GLY A 432 23.99 -8.55 19.06
C GLY A 432 22.95 -7.81 18.20
N SER A 433 21.65 -7.91 18.54
CA SER A 433 20.50 -7.50 17.73
C SER A 433 19.78 -6.31 18.36
N ALA A 434 20.52 -5.43 19.06
CA ALA A 434 20.00 -4.13 19.44
C ALA A 434 19.75 -3.34 18.14
N HIS A 435 18.48 -3.25 17.76
CA HIS A 435 18.06 -2.42 16.66
C HIS A 435 16.96 -1.49 17.13
N MET A 436 16.98 -0.27 16.65
CA MET A 436 15.81 0.61 16.70
C MET A 436 15.09 0.54 15.36
N TYR A 437 13.81 0.86 15.37
CA TYR A 437 13.00 0.91 14.17
C TYR A 437 12.68 2.37 13.88
N LEU A 438 12.83 2.81 12.63
CA LEU A 438 12.49 4.15 12.22
C LEU A 438 11.45 4.09 11.10
N SER A 439 10.48 5.00 11.12
CA SER A 439 9.49 5.16 10.05
C SER A 439 9.37 6.63 9.69
N ILE A 440 9.23 6.91 8.40
CA ILE A 440 8.93 8.24 7.87
C ILE A 440 7.56 8.14 7.21
N HIS A 441 6.59 8.93 7.67
CA HIS A 441 5.20 8.77 7.28
C HIS A 441 4.44 10.10 7.24
N SER A 442 3.20 10.07 6.74
CA SER A 442 2.30 11.22 6.76
C SER A 442 2.15 11.75 8.18
N PRO A 443 2.19 13.09 8.40
CA PRO A 443 2.04 13.66 9.73
C PRO A 443 0.73 13.37 10.45
N ASN A 444 -0.28 12.95 9.69
CA ASN A 444 -1.61 12.59 10.19
C ASN A 444 -1.72 11.11 10.56
N ILE A 445 -0.73 10.30 10.21
CA ILE A 445 -0.75 8.87 10.48
C ILE A 445 0.21 8.61 11.64
N ILE A 446 -0.12 7.65 12.50
CA ILE A 446 0.85 7.04 13.38
C ILE A 446 1.03 5.58 12.93
N PRO A 447 2.25 5.11 12.63
CA PRO A 447 2.45 3.75 12.14
C PRO A 447 2.05 2.71 13.19
N GLN A 448 1.03 1.89 12.88
CA GLN A 448 0.48 0.91 13.83
C GLN A 448 1.09 -0.49 13.71
N GLN A 449 1.75 -0.81 12.58
CA GLN A 449 2.24 -2.16 12.32
C GLN A 449 3.72 -2.18 11.96
N MET A 450 4.52 -2.89 12.77
CA MET A 450 5.95 -3.09 12.45
C MET A 450 6.20 -4.14 11.37
N ASN A 451 5.20 -4.96 11.04
CA ASN A 451 5.34 -5.99 10.00
C ASN A 451 5.28 -5.40 8.58
N SER A 452 5.07 -4.09 8.47
CA SER A 452 5.00 -3.38 7.21
C SER A 452 6.39 -2.90 6.78
N ASN A 453 6.58 -2.78 5.46
CA ASN A 453 7.73 -2.10 4.83
C ASN A 453 7.93 -0.63 5.29
N ASN A 454 7.09 -0.14 6.22
CA ASN A 454 7.10 1.22 6.72
C ASN A 454 8.15 1.42 7.82
N PHE A 455 8.60 0.37 8.50
CA PHE A 455 9.64 0.45 9.52
C PHE A 455 10.96 -0.12 9.02
N MET A 456 12.00 0.67 9.18
CA MET A 456 13.36 0.27 8.92
C MET A 456 14.14 -0.03 10.18
N ARG A 457 14.95 -1.08 10.11
CA ARG A 457 15.76 -1.55 11.23
C ARG A 457 17.14 -0.89 11.20
N LEU A 458 17.42 -0.06 12.20
CA LEU A 458 18.68 0.67 12.35
C LEU A 458 19.49 0.09 13.51
N LYS A 459 20.79 -0.15 13.28
CA LYS A 459 21.75 -0.46 14.35
C LYS A 459 22.16 0.85 15.06
N PRO A 460 22.08 0.92 16.39
CA PRO A 460 22.54 2.08 17.15
C PRO A 460 24.05 2.31 17.00
N GLY A 461 24.50 3.55 17.21
CA GLY A 461 25.92 3.93 17.17
C GLY A 461 26.48 4.08 15.75
N LYS A 462 25.62 4.24 14.74
CA LYS A 462 26.02 4.41 13.34
C LYS A 462 25.56 5.75 12.77
N TRP A 463 26.19 6.14 11.67
CA TRP A 463 25.73 7.25 10.83
C TRP A 463 24.84 6.71 9.71
N TYR A 464 23.64 7.27 9.56
CA TYR A 464 22.71 6.96 8.48
C TYR A 464 22.50 8.20 7.63
N GLU A 465 22.79 8.09 6.34
CA GLU A 465 22.35 9.04 5.34
C GLU A 465 21.09 8.49 4.66
N MET A 466 19.98 9.17 4.87
CA MET A 466 18.68 8.83 4.31
C MET A 466 18.30 9.89 3.29
N THR A 467 17.85 9.45 2.11
CA THR A 467 17.24 10.34 1.12
C THR A 467 15.79 9.95 0.95
N TYR A 468 14.87 10.91 0.85
CA TYR A 468 13.45 10.62 0.70
C TYR A 468 12.77 11.44 -0.39
N ASN A 469 11.73 10.89 -1.02
CA ASN A 469 10.75 11.62 -1.82
C ASN A 469 9.35 11.47 -1.24
N ARG A 470 8.56 12.54 -1.40
CA ARG A 470 7.14 12.54 -1.05
C ARG A 470 6.27 12.24 -2.27
N TRP A 471 5.32 11.33 -2.09
CA TRP A 471 4.23 11.06 -3.01
C TRP A 471 2.93 11.50 -2.35
N LYS A 472 2.14 12.33 -3.00
CA LYS A 472 0.86 12.83 -2.48
C LYS A 472 -0.26 12.23 -3.31
N THR A 473 -1.23 11.60 -2.69
CA THR A 473 -2.46 11.16 -3.35
C THR A 473 -3.62 12.03 -2.89
N ILE A 474 -4.39 12.57 -3.83
CA ILE A 474 -5.62 13.32 -3.57
C ILE A 474 -6.77 12.50 -4.15
N LEU A 475 -7.66 12.04 -3.29
CA LEU A 475 -8.85 11.27 -3.62
C LEU A 475 -10.08 12.18 -3.56
N LEU A 476 -11.15 11.79 -4.25
CA LEU A 476 -12.42 12.53 -4.22
C LEU A 476 -13.39 11.97 -3.15
N PRO A 477 -14.21 12.86 -2.55
CA PRO A 477 -15.15 12.52 -1.49
C PRO A 477 -16.30 11.61 -2.00
N PRO A 478 -17.27 11.22 -1.15
CA PRO A 478 -18.41 10.43 -1.58
C PRO A 478 -19.19 11.13 -2.70
N GLY A 479 -19.70 10.34 -3.65
CA GLY A 479 -20.20 10.82 -4.96
C GLY A 479 -19.29 10.40 -6.12
N TYR A 480 -18.04 10.02 -5.80
CA TYR A 480 -17.07 9.46 -6.73
C TYR A 480 -16.63 8.06 -6.31
N ASP A 481 -16.01 7.31 -7.23
CA ASP A 481 -15.55 5.93 -7.01
C ASP A 481 -14.49 5.79 -5.90
N THR A 482 -13.70 6.83 -5.62
CA THR A 482 -12.67 6.83 -4.58
C THR A 482 -13.23 6.82 -3.15
N LYS A 483 -14.45 7.32 -2.93
CA LYS A 483 -15.18 7.29 -1.65
C LYS A 483 -14.32 7.67 -0.43
N CYS A 484 -13.45 8.67 -0.55
CA CYS A 484 -12.60 9.05 0.57
C CYS A 484 -13.38 9.80 1.66
N GLN A 485 -12.80 9.90 2.85
CA GLN A 485 -13.33 10.70 3.94
C GLN A 485 -12.28 11.72 4.40
N GLU A 486 -12.72 12.95 4.61
CA GLU A 486 -11.92 13.96 5.30
C GLU A 486 -12.07 13.73 6.81
N TYR A 487 -10.95 13.42 7.45
CA TYR A 487 -10.89 13.24 8.90
C TYR A 487 -10.52 14.59 9.53
N ASP A 488 -11.37 15.06 10.44
CA ASP A 488 -11.15 16.33 11.13
C ASP A 488 -10.33 16.11 12.40
N ILE A 489 -9.03 16.41 12.30
CA ILE A 489 -8.06 16.34 13.42
C ILE A 489 -8.46 17.28 14.57
N THR A 490 -9.34 18.25 14.31
CA THR A 490 -9.85 19.20 15.30
C THR A 490 -11.17 18.78 15.92
N SER A 491 -11.86 17.77 15.38
CA SER A 491 -13.18 17.38 15.89
C SER A 491 -13.07 16.87 17.33
N THR A 492 -13.82 17.53 18.20
CA THR A 492 -14.04 17.12 19.59
C THR A 492 -15.35 16.35 19.76
N GLN A 493 -16.09 16.11 18.67
CA GLN A 493 -17.40 15.50 18.78
C GLN A 493 -17.29 14.00 19.13
N PRO A 494 -18.11 13.51 20.08
CA PRO A 494 -18.21 12.08 20.38
C PRO A 494 -18.51 11.26 19.12
N GLY A 495 -17.65 10.31 18.79
CA GLY A 495 -17.88 9.37 17.67
C GLY A 495 -17.29 9.80 16.33
N ASP A 496 -16.82 11.04 16.22
CA ASP A 496 -16.02 11.46 15.08
C ASP A 496 -14.61 10.89 15.19
N TYR A 497 -14.14 10.35 14.08
CA TYR A 497 -12.76 9.91 13.95
C TYR A 497 -11.90 11.12 13.58
N GLN A 498 -10.94 11.47 14.43
CA GLN A 498 -10.00 12.54 14.10
C GLN A 498 -9.03 12.13 13.01
N LEU A 499 -8.78 10.82 12.88
CA LEU A 499 -7.90 10.21 11.89
C LEU A 499 -8.45 8.87 11.43
N ARG A 500 -8.03 8.43 10.25
CA ARG A 500 -8.37 7.08 9.77
C ARG A 500 -7.89 5.99 10.73
N ALA A 501 -6.72 6.20 11.34
CA ALA A 501 -6.15 5.33 12.36
C ALA A 501 -7.10 5.12 13.57
N ASP A 502 -7.85 6.16 13.96
CA ASP A 502 -8.81 6.09 15.06
C ASP A 502 -10.01 5.23 14.66
N CYS A 503 -10.50 5.38 13.41
CA CYS A 503 -11.53 4.51 12.84
C CYS A 503 -11.12 3.04 12.85
N VAL A 504 -9.93 2.73 12.34
CA VAL A 504 -9.45 1.36 12.25
C VAL A 504 -9.29 0.76 13.65
N ASN A 505 -8.71 1.50 14.58
CA ASN A 505 -8.53 1.06 15.97
C ASN A 505 -9.86 0.81 16.68
N GLN A 506 -10.83 1.71 16.55
CA GLN A 506 -12.14 1.55 17.18
C GLN A 506 -12.91 0.39 16.56
N CYS A 507 -12.84 0.22 15.24
CA CYS A 507 -13.39 -0.95 14.56
C CYS A 507 -12.74 -2.25 15.07
N LEU A 508 -11.41 -2.29 15.12
CA LEU A 508 -10.65 -3.47 15.53
C LEU A 508 -10.98 -3.84 16.98
N TYR A 509 -11.03 -2.85 17.88
CA TYR A 509 -11.44 -3.04 19.27
C TYR A 509 -12.84 -3.65 19.37
N ASN A 510 -13.83 -3.03 18.74
CA ASN A 510 -15.22 -3.51 18.78
C ASN A 510 -15.34 -4.93 18.24
N ARG A 511 -14.63 -5.25 17.15
CA ARG A 511 -14.60 -6.59 16.56
C ARG A 511 -13.92 -7.60 17.48
N LEU A 512 -12.76 -7.27 18.05
CA LEU A 512 -12.02 -8.16 18.94
C LEU A 512 -12.81 -8.47 20.22
N VAL A 513 -13.45 -7.45 20.82
CA VAL A 513 -14.34 -7.63 21.97
C VAL A 513 -15.48 -8.58 21.60
N ASN A 514 -16.20 -8.32 20.51
CA ASN A 514 -17.33 -9.16 20.12
C ASN A 514 -16.91 -10.59 19.73
N THR A 515 -15.80 -10.76 19.01
CA THR A 515 -15.32 -12.10 18.62
C THR A 515 -14.82 -12.90 19.82
N CYS A 516 -14.02 -12.30 20.69
CA CYS A 516 -13.39 -13.02 21.79
C CYS A 516 -14.25 -13.12 23.06
N ASP A 517 -15.30 -12.31 23.21
CA ASP A 517 -16.27 -12.48 24.29
C ASP A 517 -17.38 -13.48 23.93
N ASN A 518 -17.76 -13.59 22.65
CA ASN A 518 -18.79 -14.54 22.21
C ASN A 518 -18.28 -15.99 22.08
N ASP A 519 -16.96 -16.20 22.01
CA ASP A 519 -16.34 -17.54 21.95
C ASP A 519 -16.51 -18.35 23.25
N LYS A 520 -17.09 -17.74 24.30
CA LYS A 520 -17.43 -18.43 25.56
C LYS A 520 -18.95 -18.54 25.71
N GLN A 521 -19.53 -19.59 25.15
CA GLN A 521 -20.75 -20.24 25.71
C GLN A 521 -20.39 -20.96 27.03
N SER A 522 -19.78 -20.24 27.98
CA SER A 522 -19.53 -20.74 29.33
C SER A 522 -20.62 -20.20 30.27
N PRO A 523 -21.27 -21.04 31.08
CA PRO A 523 -22.39 -20.64 31.94
C PRO A 523 -21.86 -19.85 33.15
N LEU A 524 -21.56 -18.57 32.97
CA LEU A 524 -21.23 -17.63 34.06
C LEU A 524 -21.34 -16.17 33.58
N GLN A 525 -22.58 -15.77 33.27
CA GLN A 525 -22.95 -14.37 32.99
C GLN A 525 -23.07 -13.48 34.26
N THR A 526 -22.81 -14.02 35.45
CA THR A 526 -23.07 -13.31 36.72
C THR A 526 -21.94 -12.41 37.24
N LEU A 527 -20.84 -12.23 36.52
CA LEU A 527 -19.76 -11.29 36.94
C LEU A 527 -19.68 -10.05 36.05
N HIS A 528 -20.81 -9.34 35.92
CA HIS A 528 -20.93 -8.10 35.14
C HIS A 528 -20.29 -6.86 35.79
N GLN A 529 -19.62 -6.98 36.94
CA GLN A 529 -19.11 -5.82 37.71
C GLN A 529 -17.62 -5.47 37.52
N HIS A 530 -16.84 -6.24 36.75
CA HIS A 530 -15.42 -5.89 36.49
C HIS A 530 -15.20 -5.29 35.09
N ASN A 531 -15.85 -4.15 34.83
CA ASN A 531 -15.59 -3.34 33.63
C ASN A 531 -14.20 -2.66 33.67
N ALA A 532 -13.60 -2.45 34.84
CA ALA A 532 -12.31 -1.77 34.98
C ALA A 532 -11.11 -2.58 34.45
N THR A 533 -11.10 -3.91 34.66
CA THR A 533 -10.00 -4.79 34.20
C THR A 533 -10.02 -5.01 32.68
N ARG A 534 -11.20 -4.92 32.06
CA ARG A 534 -11.38 -4.95 30.59
C ARG A 534 -10.70 -3.75 29.92
N LEU A 535 -10.74 -2.57 30.57
CA LEU A 535 -10.16 -1.34 30.03
C LEU A 535 -8.62 -1.31 30.13
N CYS A 536 -8.00 -1.75 31.24
CA CYS A 536 -6.55 -1.53 31.43
C CYS A 536 -5.63 -2.34 30.49
N LEU A 537 -6.02 -3.57 30.09
CA LEU A 537 -5.17 -4.42 29.22
C LEU A 537 -5.20 -4.00 27.75
N TYR A 538 -6.26 -3.33 27.31
CA TYR A 538 -6.32 -2.76 25.97
C TYR A 538 -5.91 -1.29 25.94
N ARG A 539 -6.05 -0.53 27.05
CA ARG A 539 -5.48 0.82 27.17
C ARG A 539 -3.98 0.80 26.87
N SER A 540 -3.25 -0.30 27.12
CA SER A 540 -1.85 -0.45 26.71
C SER A 540 -1.60 -0.63 25.20
N ASP A 541 -2.59 -1.10 24.44
CA ASP A 541 -2.57 -1.21 22.96
C ASP A 541 -3.20 0.00 22.27
N SER A 542 -4.14 0.67 22.92
CA SER A 542 -4.81 1.89 22.46
C SER A 542 -4.29 3.16 23.12
N LEU A 543 -3.09 3.12 23.72
CA LEU A 543 -2.40 4.19 24.46
C LEU A 543 -2.00 5.41 23.61
N TRP A 544 -2.67 5.63 22.49
CA TRP A 544 -2.33 6.64 21.49
C TRP A 544 -2.82 8.04 21.88
N ARG A 545 -3.82 8.17 22.77
CA ARG A 545 -4.21 9.45 23.40
C ARG A 545 -4.80 9.25 24.80
N ARG A 546 -4.41 10.12 25.75
CA ARG A 546 -5.09 10.26 27.07
C ARG A 546 -6.55 10.70 26.93
N ASP A 547 -6.90 11.32 25.79
CA ASP A 547 -8.11 12.13 25.65
C ASP A 547 -9.22 11.50 24.77
N LEU A 548 -9.01 10.30 24.20
CA LEU A 548 -9.98 9.63 23.28
C LEU A 548 -10.95 8.66 23.97
N VAL A 549 -11.20 8.81 25.28
CA VAL A 549 -12.30 8.07 25.90
C VAL A 549 -13.61 8.60 25.32
N ALA A 550 -14.35 7.75 24.61
CA ALA A 550 -15.66 8.08 24.06
C ALA A 550 -16.52 8.78 25.13
N PRO A 551 -17.08 9.96 24.85
CA PRO A 551 -18.00 10.64 25.75
C PRO A 551 -19.19 9.71 26.05
N GLY A 552 -19.27 9.19 27.29
CA GLY A 552 -20.27 8.21 27.72
C GLY A 552 -19.70 6.89 28.27
N ALA A 553 -18.41 6.59 28.07
CA ALA A 553 -17.76 5.55 28.88
C ALA A 553 -17.60 6.07 30.32
N PRO A 554 -18.01 5.34 31.37
CA PRO A 554 -17.87 5.80 32.74
C PRO A 554 -16.40 6.16 33.00
N LEU A 555 -16.16 7.38 33.46
CA LEU A 555 -14.85 7.86 33.91
C LEU A 555 -14.38 6.97 35.06
N VAL A 556 -13.72 5.87 34.74
CA VAL A 556 -12.99 5.07 35.70
C VAL A 556 -11.78 5.91 36.11
N ASN A 557 -11.86 6.53 37.29
CA ASN A 557 -10.81 7.30 37.94
C ASN A 557 -9.40 6.72 37.64
N ASP A 558 -8.47 7.58 37.20
CA ASP A 558 -7.10 7.23 36.78
C ASP A 558 -6.26 6.46 37.82
N ARG A 559 -6.73 6.35 39.07
CA ARG A 559 -6.11 5.48 40.10
C ARG A 559 -6.10 4.00 39.73
N ILE A 560 -7.03 3.51 38.91
CA ILE A 560 -7.24 2.05 38.77
C ILE A 560 -6.26 1.37 37.79
N CYS A 561 -5.70 2.08 36.81
CA CYS A 561 -4.64 1.50 35.93
C CYS A 561 -3.23 1.99 36.28
N GLY A 562 -3.06 3.05 37.08
CA GLY A 562 -1.76 3.66 37.41
C GLY A 562 -1.02 2.99 38.56
N GLU A 563 -1.74 2.37 39.48
CA GLU A 563 -1.19 1.59 40.59
C GLU A 563 -1.92 0.25 40.60
N PHE A 564 -1.40 -0.73 39.87
CA PHE A 564 -1.76 -2.12 40.14
C PHE A 564 -1.29 -2.40 41.57
N ASP A 565 -2.23 -2.41 42.53
CA ASP A 565 -1.98 -2.93 43.86
C ASP A 565 -1.39 -4.34 43.69
N PRO A 566 -0.14 -4.59 44.12
CA PRO A 566 0.47 -5.91 44.04
C PRO A 566 -0.39 -6.99 44.69
N GLY A 567 -1.23 -6.63 45.67
CA GLY A 567 -2.22 -7.49 46.30
C GLY A 567 -3.32 -7.99 45.35
N ILE A 568 -3.79 -7.14 44.42
CA ILE A 568 -4.80 -7.53 43.40
C ILE A 568 -4.17 -8.46 42.36
N VAL A 569 -2.92 -8.21 41.95
CA VAL A 569 -2.19 -9.12 41.04
C VAL A 569 -1.97 -10.48 41.70
N LYS A 570 -1.61 -10.50 42.99
CA LYS A 570 -1.44 -11.73 43.77
C LYS A 570 -2.75 -12.50 43.94
N ALA A 571 -3.87 -11.80 44.19
CA ALA A 571 -5.21 -12.41 44.27
C ALA A 571 -5.76 -12.86 42.90
N ALA A 572 -5.36 -12.20 41.81
CA ALA A 572 -5.69 -12.60 40.44
C ALA A 572 -4.83 -13.77 39.93
N LEU A 573 -3.64 -13.97 40.51
CA LEU A 573 -2.79 -15.15 40.26
C LEU A 573 -3.29 -16.40 40.99
N THR A 574 -4.04 -16.26 42.08
CA THR A 574 -4.65 -17.40 42.81
C THR A 574 -6.05 -17.78 42.34
N ASN A 575 -6.67 -16.98 41.46
CA ASN A 575 -7.98 -17.27 40.87
C ASN A 575 -7.83 -17.46 39.36
N ASN A 576 -8.74 -18.19 38.71
CA ASN A 576 -8.82 -18.46 37.24
C ASN A 576 -8.76 -17.22 36.30
N ILE A 577 -8.44 -16.04 36.80
CA ILE A 577 -8.27 -14.78 36.07
C ILE A 577 -7.06 -14.85 35.15
N TYR A 578 -5.91 -15.38 35.60
CA TYR A 578 -4.73 -15.48 34.73
C TYR A 578 -5.01 -16.30 33.46
N GLU A 579 -5.60 -17.49 33.60
CA GLU A 579 -5.97 -18.33 32.45
C GLU A 579 -6.93 -17.61 31.51
N ARG A 580 -7.94 -16.90 32.04
CA ARG A 580 -8.87 -16.10 31.22
C ARG A 580 -8.19 -14.95 30.48
N LEU A 581 -7.16 -14.34 31.07
CA LEU A 581 -6.36 -13.31 30.41
C LEU A 581 -5.48 -13.90 29.30
N VAL A 582 -4.85 -15.05 29.57
CA VAL A 582 -4.06 -15.76 28.55
C VAL A 582 -4.95 -16.19 27.38
N ASP A 583 -6.12 -16.78 27.64
CA ASP A 583 -7.10 -17.15 26.61
C ASP A 583 -7.48 -15.95 25.73
N ARG A 584 -7.78 -14.80 26.35
CA ARG A 584 -8.12 -13.58 25.61
C ARG A 584 -6.96 -13.07 24.76
N MET A 585 -5.74 -13.07 25.30
CA MET A 585 -4.55 -12.68 24.53
C MET A 585 -4.30 -13.63 23.35
N VAL A 586 -4.51 -14.94 23.55
CA VAL A 586 -4.41 -15.94 22.48
C VAL A 586 -5.48 -15.70 21.41
N CYS A 587 -6.73 -15.43 21.82
CA CYS A 587 -7.82 -15.08 20.91
C CYS A 587 -7.52 -13.81 20.11
N TYR A 588 -7.10 -12.73 20.78
CA TYR A 588 -6.72 -11.48 20.13
C TYR A 588 -5.61 -11.68 19.11
N ARG A 589 -4.54 -12.41 19.47
CA ARG A 589 -3.47 -12.74 18.53
C ARG A 589 -4.01 -13.49 17.30
N ARG A 590 -4.87 -14.48 17.52
CA ARG A 590 -5.41 -15.32 16.43
C ARG A 590 -6.23 -14.51 15.43
N HIS A 591 -7.00 -13.52 15.91
CA HIS A 591 -7.94 -12.78 15.07
C HIS A 591 -7.48 -11.38 14.63
N SER A 592 -6.48 -10.79 15.30
CA SER A 592 -6.06 -9.39 15.09
C SER A 592 -5.73 -9.09 13.63
N SER A 593 -4.91 -9.89 12.96
CA SER A 593 -4.54 -9.60 11.55
C SER A 593 -5.72 -9.65 10.59
N ARG A 594 -6.62 -10.64 10.72
CA ARG A 594 -7.82 -10.75 9.89
C ARG A 594 -8.77 -9.58 10.14
N LEU A 595 -9.07 -9.31 11.41
CA LEU A 595 -9.99 -8.23 11.80
C LEU A 595 -9.43 -6.86 11.45
N ASN A 596 -8.11 -6.67 11.52
CA ASN A 596 -7.47 -5.44 11.09
C ASN A 596 -7.70 -5.19 9.61
N ASN A 597 -7.51 -6.19 8.75
CA ASN A 597 -7.76 -6.05 7.31
C ASN A 597 -9.24 -5.73 7.02
N GLU A 598 -10.18 -6.39 7.72
CA GLU A 598 -11.61 -6.07 7.61
C GLU A 598 -11.91 -4.62 8.04
N CYS A 599 -11.26 -4.14 9.10
CA CYS A 599 -11.42 -2.78 9.58
C CYS A 599 -10.76 -1.72 8.69
N GLU A 600 -9.61 -2.03 8.09
CA GLU A 600 -8.97 -1.16 7.10
C GLU A 600 -9.83 -0.99 5.84
N LEU A 601 -10.55 -2.04 5.42
CA LEU A 601 -11.50 -1.97 4.30
C LEU A 601 -12.77 -1.22 4.66
N LYS A 602 -13.21 -1.33 5.92
CA LYS A 602 -14.42 -0.65 6.40
C LYS A 602 -14.22 0.85 6.62
N CYS A 603 -13.02 1.26 7.03
CA CYS A 603 -12.68 2.67 7.26
C CYS A 603 -12.24 3.34 5.96
N PRO A 604 -12.99 4.35 5.46
CA PRO A 604 -12.65 5.06 4.24
C PRO A 604 -11.21 5.56 4.21
N GLN A 605 -10.64 5.69 3.02
CA GLN A 605 -9.30 6.27 2.88
C GLN A 605 -9.34 7.77 3.16
N GLU A 606 -8.23 8.33 3.64
CA GLU A 606 -8.10 9.79 3.79
C GLU A 606 -8.10 10.44 2.40
N CYS A 607 -8.83 11.55 2.23
CA CYS A 607 -8.88 12.25 0.94
C CYS A 607 -7.53 12.81 0.51
N THR A 608 -6.62 13.09 1.44
CA THR A 608 -5.24 13.43 1.11
C THR A 608 -4.29 12.52 1.87
N ASN A 609 -3.60 11.65 1.14
CA ASN A 609 -2.57 10.79 1.71
C ASN A 609 -1.17 11.20 1.25
N ARG A 610 -0.17 10.99 2.11
CA ARG A 610 1.24 11.28 1.83
C ARG A 610 2.09 10.07 2.15
N TYR A 611 2.73 9.55 1.12
CA TYR A 611 3.67 8.45 1.21
C TYR A 611 5.09 8.97 1.07
N TYR A 612 6.03 8.32 1.74
CA TYR A 612 7.44 8.66 1.69
C TYR A 612 8.22 7.43 1.28
N ASN A 613 8.85 7.50 0.11
CA ASN A 613 9.82 6.50 -0.30
C ASN A 613 11.20 7.02 0.11
N TYR A 614 12.05 6.14 0.60
CA TYR A 614 13.34 6.50 1.15
C TYR A 614 14.41 5.46 0.81
N ASN A 615 15.64 5.95 0.66
CA ASN A 615 16.82 5.13 0.43
C ASN A 615 17.85 5.44 1.52
N VAL A 616 18.48 4.39 2.06
CA VAL A 616 19.35 4.50 3.23
C VAL A 616 20.71 3.91 2.98
N LYS A 617 21.71 4.70 3.36
CA LYS A 617 23.11 4.33 3.38
C LYS A 617 23.59 4.40 4.81
N ALA A 618 24.05 3.28 5.35
CA ALA A 618 24.73 3.23 6.62
C ALA A 618 26.22 3.47 6.37
N SER A 619 26.85 4.34 7.17
CA SER A 619 28.31 4.43 7.27
C SER A 619 28.76 3.73 8.54
N ASP A 620 29.86 2.99 8.45
CA ASP A 620 30.45 2.27 9.59
C ASP A 620 31.27 3.20 10.51
N THR A 621 31.46 4.45 10.11
CA THR A 621 32.32 5.44 10.78
C THR A 621 31.51 6.44 11.62
N ILE A 622 31.30 6.12 12.89
CA ILE A 622 31.34 7.13 13.94
C ILE A 622 32.26 6.57 15.03
N GLU A 623 33.48 7.09 15.11
CA GLU A 623 34.24 6.97 16.35
C GLU A 623 33.48 7.84 17.38
N SER A 624 32.74 7.19 18.27
CA SER A 624 32.18 7.87 19.43
C SER A 624 33.30 8.07 20.44
N ASP A 625 33.59 9.31 20.80
CA ASP A 625 34.59 9.64 21.83
C ASP A 625 34.24 9.02 23.20
N SER A 626 32.97 8.63 23.42
CA SER A 626 32.52 7.98 24.65
C SER A 626 32.21 6.49 24.44
N PRO A 627 32.79 5.59 25.26
CA PRO A 627 32.50 4.16 25.20
C PRO A 627 31.10 3.78 25.72
N TRP A 628 30.42 4.67 26.46
CA TRP A 628 29.16 4.37 27.16
C TRP A 628 27.89 4.89 26.48
N THR A 629 28.06 5.82 25.53
CA THR A 629 26.96 6.47 24.82
C THR A 629 27.12 6.22 23.34
N LYS A 630 26.21 5.42 22.78
CA LYS A 630 26.14 5.22 21.34
C LYS A 630 25.28 6.32 20.76
N GLN A 631 25.92 7.28 20.09
CA GLN A 631 25.21 8.28 19.31
C GLN A 631 24.87 7.70 17.94
N THR A 632 23.59 7.68 17.62
CA THR A 632 23.12 7.35 16.27
C THR A 632 22.76 8.64 15.57
N HIS A 633 23.45 8.93 14.48
CA HIS A 633 23.20 10.12 13.69
C HIS A 633 22.42 9.75 12.44
N ILE A 634 21.32 10.43 12.19
CA ILE A 634 20.48 10.21 11.02
C ILE A 634 20.35 11.53 10.28
N ARG A 635 20.95 11.60 9.09
CA ARG A 635 20.81 12.71 8.17
C ARG A 635 19.73 12.36 7.15
N LEU A 636 18.55 12.93 7.30
CA LEU A 636 17.43 12.79 6.40
C LEU A 636 17.38 13.96 5.41
N ALA A 637 17.74 13.71 4.15
CA ALA A 637 17.74 14.70 3.09
C ALA A 637 16.56 14.47 2.12
N HIS A 638 15.91 15.54 1.67
CA HIS A 638 14.99 15.43 0.56
C HIS A 638 15.78 15.08 -0.71
N ASN A 639 15.32 14.12 -1.51
CA ASN A 639 15.98 13.79 -2.76
C ASN A 639 15.81 14.93 -3.78
N GLN A 640 16.65 15.03 -4.79
CA GLN A 640 16.51 16.09 -5.80
C GLN A 640 15.33 15.85 -6.75
N MET A 641 14.62 14.72 -6.61
CA MET A 641 13.47 14.43 -7.46
C MET A 641 12.28 15.30 -7.03
N PRO A 642 11.53 15.84 -8.00
CA PRO A 642 10.30 16.54 -7.71
C PRO A 642 9.28 15.61 -7.04
N HIS A 643 8.34 16.21 -6.33
CA HIS A 643 7.26 15.47 -5.71
C HIS A 643 6.30 14.95 -6.77
N GLN A 644 5.85 13.72 -6.59
CA GLN A 644 4.78 13.16 -7.40
C GLN A 644 3.45 13.39 -6.69
N ILE A 645 2.48 13.96 -7.41
CA ILE A 645 1.11 14.13 -6.95
C ILE A 645 0.22 13.31 -7.86
N THR A 646 -0.51 12.37 -7.28
CA THR A 646 -1.54 11.58 -7.95
C THR A 646 -2.88 12.16 -7.52
N GLU A 647 -3.52 12.91 -8.39
CA GLU A 647 -4.79 13.59 -8.12
C GLU A 647 -5.90 12.91 -8.90
N HIS A 648 -6.92 12.43 -8.20
CA HIS A 648 -8.15 11.96 -8.81
C HIS A 648 -9.02 13.18 -9.15
N ILE A 649 -9.41 13.28 -10.41
CA ILE A 649 -10.32 14.31 -10.91
C ILE A 649 -11.56 13.62 -11.49
N PRO A 650 -12.74 14.25 -11.46
CA PRO A 650 -13.91 13.72 -12.14
C PRO A 650 -13.60 13.49 -13.62
N GLU A 651 -14.05 12.38 -14.19
CA GLU A 651 -13.93 12.15 -15.63
C GLU A 651 -14.71 13.18 -16.43
N ILE A 652 -15.91 13.51 -15.95
CA ILE A 652 -16.72 14.62 -16.45
C ILE A 652 -16.93 15.60 -15.29
N SER A 653 -16.35 16.79 -15.42
CA SER A 653 -16.65 17.88 -14.47
C SER A 653 -18.09 18.37 -14.68
N PHE A 654 -18.72 18.92 -13.64
CA PHE A 654 -20.06 19.52 -13.75
C PHE A 654 -20.18 20.57 -14.86
N VAL A 655 -19.14 21.40 -15.03
CA VAL A 655 -19.08 22.42 -16.10
C VAL A 655 -19.04 21.78 -17.47
N GLN A 656 -18.25 20.71 -17.64
CA GLN A 656 -18.20 19.94 -18.88
C GLN A 656 -19.53 19.22 -19.15
N PHE A 657 -20.16 18.65 -18.12
CA PHE A 657 -21.47 18.03 -18.23
C PHE A 657 -22.51 19.03 -18.75
N ILE A 658 -22.67 20.19 -18.12
CA ILE A 658 -23.64 21.20 -18.59
C ILE A 658 -23.23 21.78 -19.94
N GLY A 659 -21.93 21.96 -20.21
CA GLY A 659 -21.46 22.43 -21.51
C GLY A 659 -21.86 21.48 -22.64
N THR A 660 -21.60 20.18 -22.47
CA THR A 660 -21.95 19.15 -23.45
C THR A 660 -23.46 18.98 -23.55
N PHE A 661 -24.17 18.88 -22.41
CA PHE A 661 -25.62 18.73 -22.38
C PHE A 661 -26.34 19.94 -22.98
N GLY A 662 -25.92 21.15 -22.62
CA GLY A 662 -26.43 22.41 -23.18
C GLY A 662 -26.11 22.56 -24.66
N GLY A 663 -24.94 22.09 -25.11
CA GLY A 663 -24.59 22.01 -26.53
C GLY A 663 -25.51 21.07 -27.30
N LEU A 664 -25.79 19.87 -26.77
CA LEU A 664 -26.71 18.89 -27.36
C LEU A 664 -28.14 19.45 -27.45
N LEU A 665 -28.64 20.05 -26.37
CA LEU A 665 -29.95 20.70 -26.37
C LEU A 665 -30.00 21.89 -27.34
N GLY A 666 -28.94 22.69 -27.40
CA GLY A 666 -28.86 23.83 -28.32
C GLY A 666 -28.91 23.39 -29.79
N MET A 667 -28.19 22.33 -30.14
CA MET A 667 -28.25 21.72 -31.48
C MET A 667 -29.65 21.18 -31.77
N TRP A 668 -30.29 20.52 -30.79
CA TRP A 668 -31.63 19.98 -30.94
C TRP A 668 -32.69 21.07 -31.19
N VAL A 669 -32.65 22.14 -30.39
CA VAL A 669 -33.55 23.30 -30.57
C VAL A 669 -33.28 23.98 -31.90
N GLY A 670 -32.01 24.11 -32.29
CA GLY A 670 -31.60 24.68 -33.58
C GLY A 670 -32.18 23.91 -34.77
N LEU A 671 -31.99 22.59 -34.80
CA LEU A 671 -32.55 21.71 -35.85
C LEU A 671 -34.08 21.73 -35.86
N SER A 672 -34.71 21.72 -34.69
CA SER A 672 -36.17 21.81 -34.58
C SER A 672 -36.70 23.14 -35.14
N ALA A 673 -36.02 24.25 -34.87
CA ALA A 673 -36.39 25.55 -35.44
C ALA A 673 -36.23 25.55 -36.97
N PHE A 674 -35.15 24.96 -37.51
CA PHE A 674 -34.99 24.80 -38.95
C PHE A 674 -36.10 23.96 -39.58
N ALA A 675 -36.50 22.85 -38.96
CA ALA A 675 -37.60 22.02 -39.45
C ALA A 675 -38.95 22.75 -39.46
N VAL A 676 -39.23 23.53 -38.41
CA VAL A 676 -40.44 24.37 -38.35
C VAL A 676 -40.43 25.46 -39.43
N LEU A 677 -39.27 26.08 -39.68
CA LEU A 677 -39.12 27.07 -40.75
C LEU A 677 -39.29 26.44 -42.13
N ASP A 678 -38.69 25.27 -42.38
CA ASP A 678 -38.82 24.55 -43.64
C ASP A 678 -40.28 24.16 -43.92
N PHE A 679 -40.98 23.64 -42.90
CA PHE A 679 -42.40 23.35 -42.99
C PHE A 679 -43.25 24.60 -43.28
N ALA A 680 -42.93 25.73 -42.64
CA ALA A 680 -43.64 26.99 -42.86
C ALA A 680 -43.41 27.54 -44.28
N PHE A 681 -42.18 27.43 -44.82
CA PHE A 681 -41.87 27.86 -46.18
C PHE A 681 -42.43 26.93 -47.26
N GLY A 682 -42.51 25.63 -47.01
CA GLY A 682 -43.14 24.69 -47.95
C GLY A 682 -44.65 24.86 -48.09
N TYR A 683 -45.30 25.53 -47.13
CA TYR A 683 -46.75 25.80 -47.15
C TYR A 683 -47.13 27.10 -47.88
N ILE A 684 -46.16 27.99 -48.10
CA ILE A 684 -46.30 29.26 -48.84
C ILE A 684 -45.98 29.00 -50.31
#